data_AF-A0A1Y2AIP5-F1
#
_entry.id   AF-A0A1Y2AIP5-F1
#
_cell.length_a   1.000
_cell.length_b   1.000
_cell.length_c   1.000
_cell.angle_alpha   90.00
_cell.angle_beta   90.00
_cell.angle_gamma   90.00
#
_symmetry.space_group_name_H-M   'P 1'
#
loop_
_entity.id
_entity.type
_entity.pdbx_description
1 polymer ?
#
loop_
_entity_poly.entity_id
_entity_poly.type
_entity_poly.pdbx_seq_one_letter_code
_entity_poly.pdbx_strand_id
1 'polypeptide(L)'
;MDPQRRTLMSEGPIGNALPSAIPVPSSAMKKSAQRLGSSRMSMIPQQAVRSSVMSSTGAEGGMALRHSASQEALGGGARRSTLLPSRGANANSNGGGAVEGGGMLLSVSKPDGGIYGRTPQSNRIVPGSVRRSSVYPSSRTSMAPGAFNPTTKDTRPIRDSTFRQQCSKNINDFLLSVRCPIPLHAKSLTSPTTKEFHQIFRFLIMEFLDPNYQWGKKVEDDMMSILKDMRYPAMETIGKTAITAPGTGMNWPPLLAMLNWLVELCKALDNWGEPDVVSDIILTPASELSIDHPNFEERLLWDFSSKTYSLWFHGAQEDFTEQEREMEEVYEQLASATFEECERLETDIQKRTVELQQLQAAEPPLKRVEQEYIQLMGDKSKFIAFIKLHEQKAEKMRIGNERARAAISDHERQLDAIRVELANTEAAVAAQNLSPDEVQRMNNDRETLSRHLDELRGKIAEASQFAYDQEMQVTKSMDRFDQLLQDYTALGHQIGVIAPLSDAPSLGPGGVDYSIDLDLGVEDLNEVQVSGRRMRSTLWPALQVYGEGFRKQALEMDNASIALDDQLDRLAQAVERQKEEVANREMKLKVSHEQAEEARAQVQTEAAETNRTIAKLENEVTAMSTATQQGVLTTQSQLESTKIAFKELRHKTALLQDAVVAQLTSHIDVIIKAKEHAANSLRSIRAFAEAQ
;
A
#
# COMPACT_ATOMS: atom_id res chain seq x y z
N MET A 1 -0.29 28.07 -72.04
CA MET A 1 0.87 28.98 -71.84
C MET A 1 2.11 28.13 -71.76
N ASP A 2 2.92 28.19 -72.80
CA ASP A 2 4.25 27.59 -72.95
C ASP A 2 5.23 28.79 -73.11
N PRO A 3 6.58 28.67 -73.12
CA PRO A 3 7.46 27.56 -72.72
C PRO A 3 8.68 28.01 -71.88
N GLN A 4 9.46 27.04 -71.37
CA GLN A 4 10.94 26.93 -71.52
C GLN A 4 11.40 25.61 -70.85
N ARG A 5 11.84 24.55 -71.58
CA ARG A 5 13.09 24.35 -72.35
C ARG A 5 14.34 24.44 -71.45
N ARG A 6 15.29 23.48 -71.41
CA ARG A 6 15.77 22.40 -72.32
C ARG A 6 16.04 21.10 -71.51
N THR A 7 15.99 19.81 -71.94
CA THR A 7 16.44 19.04 -73.15
C THR A 7 17.98 18.97 -73.28
N LEU A 8 18.69 17.84 -73.50
CA LEU A 8 18.49 16.59 -74.29
C LEU A 8 19.15 15.37 -73.56
N MET A 9 18.80 14.07 -73.71
CA MET A 9 18.82 13.12 -74.87
C MET A 9 20.25 12.61 -75.25
N SER A 10 20.53 11.39 -75.77
CA SER A 10 19.66 10.29 -76.27
C SER A 10 20.27 8.86 -76.19
N GLU A 11 19.63 7.90 -76.88
CA GLU A 11 19.90 6.46 -77.17
C GLU A 11 21.32 6.14 -77.72
N GLY A 12 21.77 4.89 -78.00
CA GLY A 12 21.10 3.58 -78.17
C GLY A 12 22.11 2.42 -78.50
N PRO A 13 21.64 1.20 -78.91
CA PRO A 13 22.44 -0.04 -78.93
C PRO A 13 22.90 -0.59 -80.34
N ILE A 14 23.40 -1.84 -80.39
CA ILE A 14 23.90 -2.67 -81.55
C ILE A 14 25.43 -2.49 -81.81
N GLY A 15 26.27 -3.49 -82.17
CA GLY A 15 26.14 -4.98 -82.19
C GLY A 15 27.15 -5.72 -83.13
N ASN A 16 27.52 -6.98 -82.79
CA ASN A 16 28.15 -8.08 -83.60
C ASN A 16 29.69 -8.20 -83.91
N ALA A 17 30.10 -9.50 -84.07
CA ALA A 17 31.29 -10.13 -84.74
C ALA A 17 32.67 -10.17 -84.00
N LEU A 18 33.23 -11.27 -83.44
CA LEU A 18 33.65 -12.63 -83.93
C LEU A 18 34.68 -12.65 -85.10
N PRO A 19 35.55 -13.70 -85.30
CA PRO A 19 35.74 -15.02 -84.60
C PRO A 19 37.21 -15.38 -84.20
N SER A 20 37.54 -16.44 -83.43
CA SER A 20 37.96 -17.82 -83.85
C SER A 20 39.09 -18.35 -82.91
N ALA A 21 39.42 -19.63 -82.66
CA ALA A 21 38.84 -20.99 -82.84
C ALA A 21 39.51 -21.98 -81.80
N ILE A 22 38.84 -22.90 -81.06
CA ILE A 22 38.33 -24.28 -81.36
C ILE A 22 39.42 -25.25 -81.92
N PRO A 23 39.54 -26.58 -81.57
CA PRO A 23 38.78 -27.50 -80.66
C PRO A 23 39.66 -28.15 -79.51
N VAL A 24 39.29 -29.09 -78.59
CA VAL A 24 38.34 -30.26 -78.45
C VAL A 24 38.66 -31.52 -79.29
N PRO A 25 38.24 -32.78 -78.98
CA PRO A 25 36.91 -33.31 -78.51
C PRO A 25 37.03 -34.19 -77.21
N SER A 26 36.19 -35.17 -76.79
CA SER A 26 34.99 -35.87 -77.34
C SER A 26 34.15 -36.66 -76.30
N SER A 27 32.88 -36.98 -76.64
CA SER A 27 32.06 -38.21 -76.34
C SER A 27 31.72 -38.70 -74.90
N ALA A 28 30.58 -39.37 -74.61
CA ALA A 28 29.24 -39.47 -75.27
C ALA A 28 28.17 -40.29 -74.46
N MET A 29 26.90 -39.80 -74.40
CA MET A 29 25.61 -40.54 -74.11
C MET A 29 25.43 -41.21 -72.70
N LYS A 30 24.24 -41.63 -72.19
CA LYS A 30 22.89 -41.94 -72.75
C LYS A 30 21.74 -41.86 -71.68
N LYS A 31 20.48 -41.66 -72.12
CA LYS A 31 19.08 -41.83 -71.56
C LYS A 31 18.83 -42.72 -70.28
N SER A 32 17.73 -42.64 -69.48
CA SER A 32 16.50 -41.77 -69.42
C SER A 32 15.48 -42.10 -68.27
N ALA A 33 14.65 -41.10 -67.89
CA ALA A 33 13.18 -41.15 -67.55
C ALA A 33 12.58 -41.58 -66.16
N GLN A 34 11.73 -40.68 -65.59
CA GLN A 34 10.38 -40.86 -64.98
C GLN A 34 10.20 -41.71 -63.67
N ARG A 35 9.13 -41.59 -62.83
CA ARG A 35 7.89 -40.75 -62.77
C ARG A 35 7.35 -40.61 -61.32
N LEU A 36 6.22 -39.92 -61.11
CA LEU A 36 5.47 -39.80 -59.83
C LEU A 36 4.87 -41.13 -59.35
N GLY A 37 4.64 -41.28 -58.03
CA GLY A 37 3.80 -42.34 -57.44
C GLY A 37 3.50 -42.09 -55.95
N SER A 38 2.33 -42.52 -55.46
CA SER A 38 1.88 -42.38 -54.07
C SER A 38 1.07 -43.60 -53.62
N SER A 39 1.04 -43.83 -52.31
CA SER A 39 0.02 -44.58 -51.55
C SER A 39 -0.01 -46.13 -51.61
N ARG A 40 0.04 -46.70 -50.38
CA ARG A 40 -0.81 -47.81 -49.84
C ARG A 40 -0.57 -49.24 -50.40
N MET A 41 -0.90 -50.34 -49.72
CA MET A 41 -1.29 -50.72 -48.32
C MET A 41 -1.23 -52.28 -48.25
N SER A 42 -1.27 -53.01 -47.12
CA SER A 42 -1.02 -52.79 -45.67
C SER A 42 -1.20 -54.12 -44.92
N MET A 43 -0.71 -54.25 -43.69
CA MET A 43 -1.37 -55.06 -42.66
C MET A 43 -1.39 -54.37 -41.27
N ILE A 44 -2.51 -54.58 -40.60
CA ILE A 44 -2.93 -54.27 -39.21
C ILE A 44 -2.93 -55.63 -38.46
N PRO A 45 -2.94 -55.79 -37.10
CA PRO A 45 -3.35 -54.92 -35.97
C PRO A 45 -2.28 -54.80 -34.84
N GLN A 46 -2.45 -54.21 -33.63
CA GLN A 46 -3.42 -53.28 -32.99
C GLN A 46 -2.67 -52.53 -31.83
N GLN A 47 -2.96 -51.26 -31.51
CA GLN A 47 -3.82 -50.77 -30.40
C GLN A 47 -3.50 -51.27 -28.96
N ALA A 48 -3.59 -50.46 -27.88
CA ALA A 48 -3.75 -49.00 -27.73
C ALA A 48 -3.69 -48.53 -26.23
N VAL A 49 -3.62 -47.19 -25.99
CA VAL A 49 -4.49 -46.37 -25.06
C VAL A 49 -4.49 -46.68 -23.55
N ARG A 50 -4.44 -45.74 -22.58
CA ARG A 50 -4.36 -44.24 -22.46
C ARG A 50 -3.68 -43.90 -21.09
N SER A 51 -3.09 -42.74 -20.81
CA SER A 51 -3.66 -41.40 -20.48
C SER A 51 -4.64 -41.41 -19.27
N SER A 52 -4.71 -40.40 -18.36
CA SER A 52 -4.02 -39.10 -18.16
C SER A 52 -4.67 -38.32 -16.98
N VAL A 53 -4.08 -37.19 -16.51
CA VAL A 53 -4.77 -36.10 -15.71
C VAL A 53 -5.09 -36.49 -14.22
N MET A 54 -5.00 -35.68 -13.15
CA MET A 54 -4.71 -34.23 -12.91
C MET A 54 -4.14 -33.93 -11.47
N SER A 55 -4.06 -32.63 -11.13
CA SER A 55 -3.99 -31.91 -9.81
C SER A 55 -4.67 -32.56 -8.57
N SER A 56 -4.45 -32.18 -7.29
CA SER A 56 -3.88 -30.96 -6.62
C SER A 56 -3.66 -31.18 -5.10
N THR A 57 -3.18 -30.15 -4.37
CA THR A 57 -3.09 -29.97 -2.88
C THR A 57 -2.01 -30.80 -2.15
N GLY A 58 -1.50 -30.43 -0.96
CA GLY A 58 -1.47 -29.10 -0.32
C GLY A 58 -2.03 -28.99 1.10
N ALA A 59 -1.28 -29.42 2.14
CA ALA A 59 -1.51 -29.07 3.56
C ALA A 59 -0.26 -29.30 4.45
N GLU A 60 -0.28 -28.68 5.63
CA GLU A 60 0.80 -28.31 6.55
C GLU A 60 1.35 -29.41 7.51
N GLY A 61 2.45 -29.08 8.23
CA GLY A 61 2.90 -29.74 9.48
C GLY A 61 4.22 -30.53 9.40
N GLY A 62 5.13 -30.52 10.39
CA GLY A 62 5.19 -29.70 11.62
C GLY A 62 6.04 -30.33 12.74
N MET A 63 7.16 -29.68 13.13
CA MET A 63 8.15 -30.09 14.17
C MET A 63 8.92 -31.42 13.88
N ALA A 64 10.20 -31.66 14.19
CA ALA A 64 11.28 -31.05 15.01
C ALA A 64 11.66 -31.84 16.30
N LEU A 65 12.85 -32.46 16.30
CA LEU A 65 13.70 -32.90 17.43
C LEU A 65 15.11 -33.08 16.83
N ARG A 66 16.19 -32.35 17.18
CA ARG A 66 16.96 -32.21 18.43
C ARG A 66 17.67 -33.48 18.94
N HIS A 67 19.02 -33.44 18.86
CA HIS A 67 20.09 -33.85 19.80
C HIS A 67 21.32 -34.28 18.95
N SER A 68 22.57 -33.83 19.13
CA SER A 68 23.42 -33.65 20.34
C SER A 68 23.75 -34.98 21.02
N ALA A 69 24.99 -35.35 21.31
CA ALA A 69 26.31 -34.78 21.00
C ALA A 69 27.39 -35.86 21.31
N SER A 70 28.66 -35.46 21.44
CA SER A 70 29.75 -36.17 22.13
C SER A 70 30.34 -37.44 21.46
N GLN A 71 31.58 -37.88 21.74
CA GLN A 71 32.84 -37.21 22.17
C GLN A 71 33.96 -38.28 22.23
N GLU A 72 35.20 -37.93 21.79
CA GLU A 72 36.47 -38.61 22.15
C GLU A 72 36.68 -40.10 21.74
N ALA A 73 37.90 -40.67 21.70
CA ALA A 73 39.28 -40.15 21.80
C ALA A 73 40.30 -41.16 21.20
N LEU A 74 41.60 -40.82 21.32
CA LEU A 74 42.79 -41.69 21.18
C LEU A 74 43.26 -42.02 19.75
N GLY A 75 44.55 -42.01 19.42
CA GLY A 75 45.67 -41.47 20.20
C GLY A 75 47.08 -41.82 19.70
N GLY A 76 47.91 -40.82 19.39
CA GLY A 76 49.38 -40.90 19.24
C GLY A 76 49.92 -41.31 17.85
N GLY A 77 51.11 -40.86 17.41
CA GLY A 77 51.91 -39.74 17.94
C GLY A 77 53.43 -39.76 17.64
N ALA A 78 53.93 -38.80 16.85
CA ALA A 78 55.35 -38.37 16.81
C ALA A 78 55.43 -36.91 16.29
N ARG A 79 55.82 -35.92 17.12
CA ARG A 79 57.18 -35.32 17.24
C ARG A 79 57.69 -34.72 15.92
N ARG A 80 58.04 -33.43 15.80
CA ARG A 80 58.70 -32.48 16.75
C ARG A 80 57.96 -31.11 16.76
N SER A 81 57.68 -30.42 17.87
CA SER A 81 58.58 -29.66 18.79
C SER A 81 59.49 -28.68 18.03
N THR A 82 59.51 -27.36 18.26
CA THR A 82 59.40 -26.55 19.51
C THR A 82 58.83 -25.14 19.21
N LEU A 83 58.42 -24.24 20.14
CA LEU A 83 58.46 -24.18 21.61
C LEU A 83 57.27 -23.34 22.18
N LEU A 84 57.42 -22.75 23.36
CA LEU A 84 56.49 -22.00 24.25
C LEU A 84 57.36 -21.04 25.14
N PRO A 85 56.82 -20.18 26.05
CA PRO A 85 55.43 -19.77 26.31
C PRO A 85 55.19 -18.23 26.47
N SER A 86 53.91 -17.90 26.58
CA SER A 86 53.28 -16.70 27.19
C SER A 86 53.97 -16.06 28.41
N ARG A 87 53.93 -14.72 28.50
CA ARG A 87 53.22 -13.93 29.54
C ARG A 87 53.06 -12.46 29.11
N GLY A 88 52.18 -11.70 29.76
CA GLY A 88 51.86 -10.30 29.40
C GLY A 88 52.08 -9.28 30.51
N ALA A 89 51.33 -8.16 30.42
CA ALA A 89 51.23 -6.99 31.30
C ALA A 89 52.09 -5.74 30.96
N ASN A 90 51.36 -4.64 30.74
CA ASN A 90 51.67 -3.22 31.03
C ASN A 90 52.79 -2.44 30.29
N ALA A 91 52.58 -1.11 30.35
CA ALA A 91 53.57 -0.02 30.30
C ALA A 91 54.21 0.39 28.95
N ASN A 92 53.41 1.04 28.11
CA ASN A 92 53.59 2.47 27.76
C ASN A 92 55.04 3.01 27.56
N SER A 93 55.41 3.30 26.31
CA SER A 93 56.38 4.34 25.97
C SER A 93 56.05 5.00 24.62
N ASN A 94 56.36 6.30 24.48
CA ASN A 94 56.16 7.11 23.26
C ASN A 94 57.08 6.60 22.12
N GLY A 95 56.72 6.58 20.83
CA GLY A 95 56.06 7.62 20.03
C GLY A 95 57.01 8.12 18.93
N GLY A 96 56.50 8.62 17.80
CA GLY A 96 57.31 9.23 16.72
C GLY A 96 56.79 8.95 15.30
N GLY A 97 56.34 10.00 14.60
CA GLY A 97 56.19 9.98 13.13
C GLY A 97 57.58 10.10 12.45
N ALA A 98 57.82 9.56 11.26
CA ALA A 98 57.12 9.73 9.98
C ALA A 98 57.41 11.07 9.27
N VAL A 99 57.92 11.01 8.03
CA VAL A 99 57.63 11.84 6.83
C VAL A 99 58.67 11.56 5.74
N GLU A 100 58.24 11.65 4.46
CA GLU A 100 59.03 11.39 3.25
C GLU A 100 59.67 12.66 2.63
N GLY A 101 60.47 12.46 1.58
CA GLY A 101 60.80 13.48 0.57
C GLY A 101 61.54 12.85 -0.62
N GLY A 102 61.50 13.39 -1.84
CA GLY A 102 60.75 14.55 -2.33
C GLY A 102 61.49 15.30 -3.46
N GLY A 103 60.77 15.82 -4.46
CA GLY A 103 61.33 16.66 -5.53
C GLY A 103 60.33 16.93 -6.67
N MET A 104 60.40 18.06 -7.40
CA MET A 104 61.35 19.18 -7.31
C MET A 104 60.78 20.48 -7.92
N LEU A 105 61.43 21.63 -7.63
CA LEU A 105 61.19 23.01 -8.13
C LEU A 105 59.98 23.73 -7.46
N LEU A 106 59.79 25.06 -7.42
CA LEU A 106 60.58 26.33 -7.42
C LEU A 106 59.53 27.43 -7.04
N SER A 107 59.77 28.64 -6.52
CA SER A 107 60.83 29.36 -5.77
C SER A 107 60.25 30.77 -5.39
N VAL A 108 60.84 31.73 -4.65
CA VAL A 108 62.19 31.96 -4.07
C VAL A 108 62.07 32.97 -2.89
N SER A 109 63.18 33.23 -2.17
CA SER A 109 63.46 34.38 -1.25
C SER A 109 62.46 34.75 -0.12
N LYS A 110 62.72 34.19 1.09
CA LYS A 110 63.03 34.85 2.39
C LYS A 110 62.11 35.93 3.02
N PRO A 111 62.15 36.15 4.37
CA PRO A 111 62.96 35.48 5.41
C PRO A 111 62.16 34.88 6.61
N ASP A 112 62.93 34.16 7.44
CA ASP A 112 62.85 33.86 8.90
C ASP A 112 61.75 34.53 9.78
N GLY A 113 61.29 33.92 10.89
CA GLY A 113 61.67 32.65 11.55
C GLY A 113 61.13 32.56 13.00
N GLY A 114 61.39 31.45 13.71
CA GLY A 114 60.92 31.20 15.10
C GLY A 114 59.57 30.45 15.15
N ILE A 115 59.44 29.14 15.43
CA ILE A 115 60.26 28.12 16.11
C ILE A 115 60.05 28.00 17.65
N TYR A 116 59.29 26.95 18.03
CA TYR A 116 59.05 26.33 19.36
C TYR A 116 58.49 27.13 20.56
N GLY A 117 57.77 26.41 21.44
CA GLY A 117 57.44 26.82 22.81
C GLY A 117 56.04 26.41 23.28
N ARG A 118 55.90 25.31 24.03
CA ARG A 118 54.63 24.90 24.69
C ARG A 118 54.72 25.05 26.21
N THR A 119 53.54 25.20 26.84
CA THR A 119 53.30 25.37 28.30
C THR A 119 53.70 26.76 28.83
N PRO A 120 53.02 27.26 29.87
CA PRO A 120 53.30 26.79 31.24
C PRO A 120 52.07 26.29 32.04
N GLN A 121 52.33 25.85 33.27
CA GLN A 121 51.34 25.65 34.33
C GLN A 121 51.14 26.94 35.18
N SER A 122 50.33 26.84 36.24
CA SER A 122 50.43 27.62 37.51
C SER A 122 49.92 29.08 37.50
N ASN A 123 48.65 29.35 37.86
CA ASN A 123 48.14 29.57 39.24
C ASN A 123 48.14 31.06 39.70
N ARG A 124 47.11 31.46 40.47
CA ARG A 124 46.82 32.78 41.09
C ARG A 124 46.41 33.91 40.10
N ILE A 125 45.43 34.79 40.39
CA ILE A 125 44.64 35.06 41.62
C ILE A 125 43.13 35.31 41.32
N VAL A 126 42.29 35.23 42.35
CA VAL A 126 40.80 35.35 42.40
C VAL A 126 40.30 36.82 42.31
N PRO A 127 38.98 37.17 42.16
CA PRO A 127 37.73 36.63 42.77
C PRO A 127 36.85 35.79 41.81
N GLY A 128 35.81 35.03 42.21
CA GLY A 128 34.98 35.03 43.43
C GLY A 128 33.65 35.76 43.14
N SER A 129 32.44 35.16 43.16
CA SER A 129 31.90 33.97 43.87
C SER A 129 30.92 33.18 42.96
N VAL A 130 30.86 31.84 42.97
CA VAL A 130 29.99 30.98 43.84
C VAL A 130 28.47 31.17 43.56
N ARG A 131 27.64 30.14 43.30
CA ARG A 131 27.73 28.68 43.58
C ARG A 131 27.05 27.81 42.49
N ARG A 132 27.37 26.50 42.45
CA ARG A 132 26.71 25.47 41.62
C ARG A 132 26.37 24.25 42.48
N SER A 133 25.10 23.85 42.53
CA SER A 133 24.62 22.55 43.05
C SER A 133 23.14 22.37 42.69
N SER A 134 22.66 21.50 41.78
CA SER A 134 22.89 20.06 41.55
C SER A 134 21.92 19.12 42.28
N VAL A 135 20.63 19.19 41.94
CA VAL A 135 19.63 18.12 42.14
C VAL A 135 18.70 18.10 40.91
N TYR A 136 18.37 16.91 40.38
CA TYR A 136 17.23 16.70 39.47
C TYR A 136 16.05 16.18 40.31
N PRO A 137 14.83 16.71 40.10
CA PRO A 137 13.86 16.01 39.25
C PRO A 137 13.46 16.90 38.04
N SER A 138 13.29 16.38 36.83
CA SER A 138 12.39 15.28 36.40
C SER A 138 10.90 15.65 36.48
N SER A 139 10.45 16.52 35.57
CA SER A 139 9.19 16.30 34.83
C SER A 139 9.08 17.21 33.59
N ARG A 140 8.64 16.61 32.48
CA ARG A 140 7.97 17.16 31.28
C ARG A 140 8.05 18.68 31.03
N THR A 141 8.82 19.08 30.01
CA THR A 141 8.62 20.32 29.25
C THR A 141 7.35 20.24 28.39
N SER A 142 6.28 20.92 28.81
CA SER A 142 5.15 21.29 27.94
C SER A 142 5.31 22.74 27.48
N MET A 143 5.54 22.94 26.18
CA MET A 143 5.68 24.29 25.59
C MET A 143 4.30 24.98 25.52
N ALA A 144 4.06 25.93 26.41
CA ALA A 144 2.94 26.86 26.35
C ALA A 144 3.48 28.28 26.58
N PRO A 145 3.44 29.18 25.58
CA PRO A 145 3.90 30.56 25.74
C PRO A 145 2.99 31.33 26.71
N GLY A 146 3.42 31.48 27.96
CA GLY A 146 2.76 32.36 28.92
C GLY A 146 2.85 33.82 28.47
N ALA A 147 1.72 34.51 28.38
CA ALA A 147 1.65 35.89 27.94
C ALA A 147 2.34 36.84 28.92
N PHE A 148 3.59 37.20 28.63
CA PHE A 148 4.25 38.36 29.22
C PHE A 148 3.68 39.62 28.58
N ASN A 149 2.91 40.42 29.32
CA ASN A 149 2.69 41.82 28.96
C ASN A 149 4.04 42.54 29.04
N PRO A 150 4.61 43.06 27.94
CA PRO A 150 5.72 43.99 28.04
C PRO A 150 5.19 45.30 28.67
N THR A 151 5.92 45.88 29.61
CA THR A 151 5.60 47.23 30.09
C THR A 151 5.93 48.23 28.99
N THR A 152 4.89 48.62 28.23
CA THR A 152 4.98 49.50 27.06
C THR A 152 5.44 50.89 27.44
N LYS A 153 6.76 51.10 27.42
CA LYS A 153 7.35 52.43 27.47
C LYS A 153 6.87 53.23 26.25
N ASP A 154 6.36 54.43 26.49
CA ASP A 154 5.90 55.33 25.45
C ASP A 154 7.00 55.54 24.39
N THR A 155 6.70 55.17 23.14
CA THR A 155 7.62 55.25 22.01
C THR A 155 7.65 56.63 21.36
N ARG A 156 6.71 57.50 21.71
CA ARG A 156 6.57 58.83 21.09
C ARG A 156 7.67 59.78 21.58
N PRO A 157 8.20 60.68 20.73
CA PRO A 157 9.26 61.61 21.10
C PRO A 157 8.73 62.80 21.93
N ILE A 158 8.05 62.52 23.05
CA ILE A 158 7.40 63.51 23.93
C ILE A 158 8.34 64.61 24.46
N ARG A 159 9.66 64.40 24.42
CA ARG A 159 10.68 65.38 24.82
C ARG A 159 11.14 66.29 23.68
N ASP A 160 10.91 65.94 22.42
CA ASP A 160 11.27 66.80 21.30
C ASP A 160 10.37 68.05 21.23
N SER A 161 10.93 69.18 20.82
CA SER A 161 10.17 70.43 20.65
C SER A 161 9.34 70.43 19.37
N THR A 162 9.77 69.75 18.30
CA THR A 162 9.00 69.74 17.03
C THR A 162 7.72 68.93 17.18
N PHE A 163 7.82 67.73 17.75
CA PHE A 163 6.66 66.89 18.08
C PHE A 163 5.65 67.59 19.02
N ARG A 164 6.13 68.30 20.04
CA ARG A 164 5.26 69.10 20.94
C ARG A 164 4.53 70.24 20.20
N GLN A 165 5.19 70.91 19.26
CA GLN A 165 4.55 71.93 18.42
C GLN A 165 3.52 71.33 17.46
N GLN A 166 3.82 70.18 16.85
CA GLN A 166 2.88 69.44 16.00
C GLN A 166 1.63 69.02 16.79
N CYS A 167 1.80 68.42 17.97
CA CYS A 167 0.68 68.04 18.85
C CYS A 167 -0.16 69.27 19.25
N SER A 168 0.49 70.36 19.68
CA SER A 168 -0.20 71.60 20.04
C SER A 168 -0.93 72.24 18.85
N LYS A 169 -0.44 72.08 17.61
CA LYS A 169 -1.14 72.56 16.42
C LYS A 169 -2.35 71.67 16.13
N ASN A 170 -2.16 70.36 16.06
CA ASN A 170 -3.20 69.40 15.71
C ASN A 170 -4.42 69.45 16.65
N ILE A 171 -4.17 69.61 17.96
CA ILE A 171 -5.23 69.83 18.96
C ILE A 171 -5.96 71.17 18.73
N ASN A 172 -5.24 72.24 18.39
CA ASN A 172 -5.84 73.54 18.13
C ASN A 172 -6.71 73.52 16.86
N ASP A 173 -6.15 73.01 15.76
CA ASP A 173 -6.83 72.85 14.48
C ASP A 173 -8.15 72.05 14.64
N PHE A 174 -8.16 70.98 15.45
CA PHE A 174 -9.35 70.18 15.74
C PHE A 174 -10.37 70.88 16.67
N LEU A 175 -9.93 71.49 17.77
CA LEU A 175 -10.84 72.21 18.67
C LEU A 175 -11.51 73.42 17.97
N LEU A 176 -10.86 73.98 16.94
CA LEU A 176 -11.46 74.98 16.05
C LEU A 176 -12.47 74.38 15.07
N SER A 177 -12.20 73.22 14.45
CA SER A 177 -13.13 72.60 13.49
C SER A 177 -14.44 72.15 14.15
N VAL A 178 -14.37 71.55 15.34
CA VAL A 178 -15.54 71.10 16.12
C VAL A 178 -16.19 72.26 16.90
N ARG A 179 -15.74 73.51 16.71
CA ARG A 179 -16.29 74.73 17.35
C ARG A 179 -16.41 74.62 18.88
N CYS A 180 -15.36 74.12 19.53
CA CYS A 180 -15.31 73.93 20.97
C CYS A 180 -15.73 75.21 21.73
N PRO A 181 -16.72 75.18 22.65
CA PRO A 181 -17.28 76.38 23.30
C PRO A 181 -16.38 76.97 24.40
N ILE A 182 -15.07 76.70 24.34
CA ILE A 182 -14.07 77.15 25.32
C ILE A 182 -13.27 78.32 24.70
N PRO A 183 -13.08 79.45 25.39
CA PRO A 183 -12.24 80.54 24.91
C PRO A 183 -10.75 80.15 24.98
N LEU A 184 -10.26 79.43 23.97
CA LEU A 184 -8.85 79.03 23.83
C LEU A 184 -7.97 80.28 23.61
N HIS A 185 -7.02 80.50 24.50
CA HIS A 185 -6.04 81.57 24.35
C HIS A 185 -4.76 81.02 23.72
N ALA A 186 -4.00 81.87 23.00
CA ALA A 186 -2.78 81.49 22.29
C ALA A 186 -1.61 80.96 23.17
N LYS A 187 -1.82 80.79 24.48
CA LYS A 187 -0.87 80.17 25.43
C LYS A 187 -1.44 78.94 26.16
N SER A 188 -2.74 78.64 26.02
CA SER A 188 -3.43 77.57 26.75
C SER A 188 -2.85 76.19 26.48
N LEU A 189 -2.32 75.93 25.28
CA LEU A 189 -1.65 74.66 24.93
C LEU A 189 -0.12 74.65 25.22
N THR A 190 0.45 75.77 25.66
CA THR A 190 1.86 75.87 26.05
C THR A 190 2.06 75.69 27.55
N SER A 191 1.14 76.20 28.37
CA SER A 191 1.13 76.03 29.84
C SER A 191 -0.29 76.22 30.39
N PRO A 192 -1.17 75.20 30.25
CA PRO A 192 -2.56 75.28 30.70
C PRO A 192 -2.68 75.40 32.22
N THR A 193 -3.70 76.10 32.68
CA THR A 193 -4.24 75.91 34.03
C THR A 193 -4.95 74.55 34.13
N THR A 194 -5.06 74.00 35.36
CA THR A 194 -5.81 72.77 35.61
C THR A 194 -7.27 72.84 35.12
N LYS A 195 -7.87 74.05 35.14
CA LYS A 195 -9.23 74.26 34.62
C LYS A 195 -9.32 74.10 33.10
N GLU A 196 -8.43 74.76 32.34
CA GLU A 196 -8.38 74.62 30.88
C GLU A 196 -8.10 73.17 30.47
N PHE A 197 -7.13 72.52 31.13
CA PHE A 197 -6.79 71.11 30.86
C PHE A 197 -7.99 70.18 31.09
N HIS A 198 -8.67 70.29 32.25
CA HIS A 198 -9.87 69.51 32.52
C HIS A 198 -10.99 69.82 31.52
N GLN A 199 -11.17 71.07 31.12
CA GLN A 199 -12.25 71.45 30.20
C GLN A 199 -12.00 70.95 28.77
N ILE A 200 -10.76 71.01 28.27
CA ILE A 200 -10.36 70.44 26.97
C ILE A 200 -10.51 68.91 26.99
N PHE A 201 -9.99 68.23 28.03
CA PHE A 201 -10.13 66.78 28.14
C PHE A 201 -11.61 66.36 28.18
N ARG A 202 -12.44 67.05 28.96
CA ARG A 202 -13.88 66.79 29.04
C ARG A 202 -14.56 66.92 27.68
N PHE A 203 -14.23 67.95 26.91
CA PHE A 203 -14.76 68.15 25.58
C PHE A 203 -14.40 66.99 24.63
N LEU A 204 -13.12 66.61 24.56
CA LEU A 204 -12.68 65.49 23.71
C LEU A 204 -13.34 64.15 24.10
N ILE A 205 -13.59 63.92 25.38
CA ILE A 205 -14.30 62.72 25.87
C ILE A 205 -15.79 62.76 25.54
N MET A 206 -16.44 63.92 25.57
CA MET A 206 -17.85 64.05 25.17
C MET A 206 -18.03 63.88 23.66
N GLU A 207 -17.05 64.30 22.86
CA GLU A 207 -17.04 64.06 21.40
C GLU A 207 -16.79 62.57 21.06
N PHE A 208 -15.87 61.91 21.78
CA PHE A 208 -15.46 60.54 21.48
C PHE A 208 -16.38 59.43 22.04
N LEU A 209 -17.16 59.70 23.10
CA LEU A 209 -17.99 58.66 23.77
C LEU A 209 -19.49 58.98 23.75
N ASP A 210 -19.91 60.07 24.39
CA ASP A 210 -21.33 60.47 24.48
C ASP A 210 -21.44 61.94 24.96
N PRO A 211 -22.17 62.81 24.24
CA PRO A 211 -22.53 64.16 24.70
C PRO A 211 -23.22 64.22 26.09
N ASN A 212 -23.76 63.10 26.60
CA ASN A 212 -24.46 63.00 27.87
C ASN A 212 -23.58 62.50 29.04
N TYR A 213 -22.27 62.29 28.85
CA TYR A 213 -21.40 61.69 29.87
C TYR A 213 -21.37 62.50 31.19
N GLN A 214 -21.81 61.87 32.29
CA GLN A 214 -21.92 62.51 33.60
C GLN A 214 -20.63 62.39 34.42
N TRP A 215 -19.97 63.52 34.64
CA TRP A 215 -18.74 63.61 35.43
C TRP A 215 -19.01 63.53 36.94
N GLY A 216 -18.16 62.79 37.64
CA GLY A 216 -18.22 62.61 39.09
C GLY A 216 -17.67 63.81 39.89
N LYS A 217 -17.68 63.66 41.22
CA LYS A 217 -17.22 64.68 42.17
C LYS A 217 -15.69 64.84 42.23
N LYS A 218 -14.93 63.95 41.58
CA LYS A 218 -13.46 63.95 41.50
C LYS A 218 -13.03 63.69 40.08
N VAL A 219 -12.96 64.76 39.29
CA VAL A 219 -12.68 64.70 37.85
C VAL A 219 -11.38 63.93 37.57
N GLU A 220 -10.39 64.06 38.44
CA GLU A 220 -9.08 63.43 38.32
C GLU A 220 -9.11 61.90 38.52
N ASP A 221 -10.09 61.38 39.26
CA ASP A 221 -10.32 59.93 39.38
C ASP A 221 -11.09 59.41 38.14
N ASP A 222 -12.10 60.14 37.68
CA ASP A 222 -12.87 59.78 36.49
C ASP A 222 -11.97 59.75 35.24
N MET A 223 -11.13 60.78 35.04
CA MET A 223 -10.16 60.86 33.93
C MET A 223 -9.19 59.68 33.92
N MET A 224 -8.74 59.21 35.09
CA MET A 224 -7.87 58.02 35.19
C MET A 224 -8.61 56.72 34.86
N SER A 225 -9.91 56.60 35.19
CA SER A 225 -10.71 55.44 34.77
C SER A 225 -10.90 55.45 33.26
N ILE A 226 -11.39 56.56 32.69
CA ILE A 226 -11.65 56.70 31.25
C ILE A 226 -10.40 56.36 30.42
N LEU A 227 -9.22 56.84 30.79
CA LEU A 227 -7.95 56.49 30.13
C LEU A 227 -7.58 55.00 30.24
N LYS A 228 -7.92 54.35 31.36
CA LYS A 228 -7.71 52.92 31.57
C LYS A 228 -8.70 52.07 30.77
N ASP A 229 -9.96 52.50 30.71
CA ASP A 229 -11.06 51.79 30.07
C ASP A 229 -10.93 51.89 28.53
N MET A 230 -10.50 53.04 28.00
CA MET A 230 -10.02 53.21 26.62
C MET A 230 -8.61 52.61 26.36
N ARG A 231 -8.02 51.91 27.34
CA ARG A 231 -6.72 51.21 27.25
C ARG A 231 -5.55 52.05 26.73
N TYR A 232 -5.44 53.31 27.18
CA TYR A 232 -4.39 54.23 26.76
C TYR A 232 -2.98 53.62 26.88
N PRO A 233 -2.22 53.44 25.78
CA PRO A 233 -0.99 52.63 25.78
C PRO A 233 0.15 53.10 26.70
N ALA A 234 0.12 54.37 27.12
CA ALA A 234 1.15 55.01 27.93
C ALA A 234 0.67 55.38 29.35
N MET A 235 -0.32 54.65 29.91
CA MET A 235 -0.90 54.93 31.24
C MET A 235 0.16 55.08 32.35
N GLU A 236 1.21 54.25 32.34
CA GLU A 236 2.34 54.30 33.28
C GLU A 236 3.09 55.66 33.30
N THR A 237 2.92 56.50 32.26
CA THR A 237 3.53 57.84 32.20
C THR A 237 2.66 58.94 32.80
N ILE A 238 1.37 58.65 33.10
CA ILE A 238 0.38 59.62 33.56
C ILE A 238 -0.12 59.21 34.95
N GLY A 239 0.62 59.63 35.98
CA GLY A 239 0.15 59.53 37.36
C GLY A 239 -0.95 60.56 37.65
N LYS A 240 -1.83 60.25 38.61
CA LYS A 240 -2.90 61.17 39.08
C LYS A 240 -2.38 62.57 39.47
N THR A 241 -1.16 62.66 40.00
CA THR A 241 -0.47 63.92 40.33
C THR A 241 -0.17 64.79 39.11
N ALA A 242 0.05 64.22 37.93
CA ALA A 242 0.20 64.96 36.68
C ALA A 242 -1.12 65.61 36.25
N ILE A 243 -2.24 64.89 36.37
CA ILE A 243 -3.58 65.41 36.05
C ILE A 243 -3.96 66.59 36.97
N THR A 244 -3.71 66.48 38.28
CA THR A 244 -3.97 67.58 39.23
C THR A 244 -3.10 68.83 38.96
N ALA A 245 -1.87 68.66 38.47
CA ALA A 245 -0.90 69.72 38.20
C ALA A 245 -0.33 69.63 36.75
N PRO A 246 -1.15 69.94 35.72
CA PRO A 246 -0.82 69.65 34.33
C PRO A 246 0.16 70.67 33.72
N GLY A 247 0.10 71.93 34.16
CA GLY A 247 0.96 73.03 33.67
C GLY A 247 2.43 72.97 34.11
N THR A 248 2.84 71.98 34.92
CA THR A 248 4.25 71.80 35.29
C THR A 248 5.03 71.26 34.09
N GLY A 249 6.16 71.90 33.73
CA GLY A 249 6.91 71.60 32.50
C GLY A 249 7.45 70.17 32.34
N MET A 250 7.47 69.35 33.39
CA MET A 250 7.77 67.92 33.34
C MET A 250 6.52 67.06 33.05
N ASN A 251 5.35 67.49 33.53
CA ASN A 251 4.06 66.79 33.43
C ASN A 251 3.34 67.14 32.12
N TRP A 252 3.52 68.35 31.59
CA TRP A 252 2.79 68.80 30.41
C TRP A 252 3.05 67.97 29.14
N PRO A 253 4.30 67.54 28.81
CA PRO A 253 4.52 66.81 27.56
C PRO A 253 3.81 65.44 27.43
N PRO A 254 3.78 64.57 28.47
CA PRO A 254 2.92 63.37 28.46
C PRO A 254 1.44 63.69 28.28
N LEU A 255 0.93 64.73 28.94
CA LEU A 255 -0.48 65.12 28.87
C LEU A 255 -0.86 65.74 27.52
N LEU A 256 0.03 66.51 26.90
CA LEU A 256 -0.14 67.04 25.55
C LEU A 256 -0.17 65.90 24.51
N ALA A 257 0.71 64.90 24.66
CA ALA A 257 0.71 63.71 23.80
C ALA A 257 -0.53 62.82 24.02
N MET A 258 -1.09 62.79 25.24
CA MET A 258 -2.37 62.15 25.55
C MET A 258 -3.55 62.88 24.90
N LEU A 259 -3.62 64.21 25.02
CA LEU A 259 -4.66 65.01 24.35
C LEU A 259 -4.57 64.90 22.83
N ASN A 260 -3.36 64.85 22.25
CA ASN A 260 -3.23 64.60 20.81
C ASN A 260 -3.77 63.22 20.43
N TRP A 261 -3.46 62.18 21.22
CA TRP A 261 -3.98 60.84 20.98
C TRP A 261 -5.51 60.78 21.07
N LEU A 262 -6.14 61.52 21.99
CA LEU A 262 -7.60 61.67 22.02
C LEU A 262 -8.12 62.39 20.77
N VAL A 263 -7.44 63.43 20.28
CA VAL A 263 -7.80 64.12 19.03
C VAL A 263 -7.67 63.20 17.81
N GLU A 264 -6.62 62.39 17.70
CA GLU A 264 -6.54 61.41 16.61
C GLU A 264 -7.62 60.32 16.75
N LEU A 265 -8.02 59.93 17.97
CA LEU A 265 -9.12 58.99 18.19
C LEU A 265 -10.47 59.57 17.76
N CYS A 266 -10.76 60.85 18.05
CA CYS A 266 -11.96 61.51 17.54
C CYS A 266 -11.97 61.49 16.01
N LYS A 267 -10.89 61.94 15.36
CA LYS A 267 -10.76 61.93 13.89
C LYS A 267 -10.85 60.55 13.27
N ALA A 268 -10.33 59.52 13.95
CA ALA A 268 -10.42 58.13 13.50
C ALA A 268 -11.83 57.55 13.66
N LEU A 269 -12.62 58.06 14.63
CA LEU A 269 -14.03 57.71 14.80
C LEU A 269 -14.91 58.43 13.76
N ASP A 270 -14.69 59.73 13.53
CA ASP A 270 -15.36 60.53 12.50
C ASP A 270 -15.20 59.87 11.11
N ASN A 271 -13.97 59.47 10.79
CA ASN A 271 -13.61 58.83 9.52
C ASN A 271 -13.85 57.30 9.50
N TRP A 272 -14.46 56.70 10.54
CA TRP A 272 -14.59 55.23 10.63
C TRP A 272 -15.52 54.65 9.53
N GLY A 273 -16.41 55.46 8.98
CA GLY A 273 -17.31 55.08 7.89
C GLY A 273 -16.75 55.28 6.47
N GLU A 274 -15.55 55.84 6.31
CA GLU A 274 -14.96 56.13 5.00
C GLU A 274 -14.20 54.91 4.42
N PRO A 275 -14.58 54.37 3.25
CA PRO A 275 -13.94 53.17 2.67
C PRO A 275 -12.44 53.34 2.39
N ASP A 276 -11.99 54.55 2.07
CA ASP A 276 -10.58 54.90 1.85
C ASP A 276 -9.74 54.85 3.15
N VAL A 277 -10.38 54.84 4.32
CA VAL A 277 -9.73 54.95 5.64
C VAL A 277 -9.78 53.63 6.42
N VAL A 278 -10.89 52.88 6.31
CA VAL A 278 -11.10 51.64 7.07
C VAL A 278 -11.21 50.43 6.14
N SER A 279 -10.14 49.63 6.11
CA SER A 279 -10.07 48.36 5.37
C SER A 279 -10.78 47.19 6.07
N ASP A 280 -11.86 47.47 6.82
CA ASP A 280 -12.71 46.44 7.42
C ASP A 280 -13.78 45.99 6.42
N ILE A 281 -13.64 44.74 5.97
CA ILE A 281 -14.53 44.04 5.05
C ILE A 281 -15.99 44.03 5.57
N ILE A 282 -16.19 44.15 6.89
CA ILE A 282 -17.52 44.21 7.53
C ILE A 282 -18.23 45.55 7.24
N LEU A 283 -17.52 46.58 6.76
CA LEU A 283 -18.07 47.87 6.36
C LEU A 283 -18.21 48.04 4.84
N THR A 284 -17.44 47.31 4.04
CA THR A 284 -17.50 47.35 2.56
C THR A 284 -18.87 46.89 2.03
N PRO A 285 -19.53 47.61 1.09
CA PRO A 285 -20.77 47.18 0.45
C PRO A 285 -20.64 45.78 -0.19
N ALA A 286 -21.70 44.97 -0.15
CA ALA A 286 -21.67 43.61 -0.72
C ALA A 286 -21.37 43.62 -2.23
N SER A 287 -21.80 44.66 -2.94
CA SER A 287 -21.56 44.90 -4.37
C SER A 287 -20.10 45.21 -4.75
N GLU A 288 -19.23 45.52 -3.78
CA GLU A 288 -17.81 45.86 -4.01
C GLU A 288 -16.86 44.70 -3.64
N LEU A 289 -17.39 43.62 -3.08
CA LEU A 289 -16.63 42.42 -2.75
C LEU A 289 -16.46 41.52 -3.99
N SER A 290 -15.34 40.79 -4.05
CA SER A 290 -15.18 39.74 -5.06
C SER A 290 -16.21 38.62 -4.84
N ILE A 291 -16.69 38.03 -5.94
CA ILE A 291 -17.57 36.85 -5.92
C ILE A 291 -16.89 35.68 -5.19
N ASP A 292 -15.54 35.59 -5.26
CA ASP A 292 -14.72 34.60 -4.53
C ASP A 292 -14.64 34.83 -3.01
N HIS A 293 -15.30 35.86 -2.46
CA HIS A 293 -15.16 36.21 -1.05
C HIS A 293 -15.81 35.15 -0.13
N PRO A 294 -15.14 34.71 0.96
CA PRO A 294 -15.76 33.83 1.96
C PRO A 294 -17.10 34.38 2.45
N ASN A 295 -18.14 33.56 2.38
CA ASN A 295 -19.51 33.91 2.78
C ASN A 295 -20.11 35.12 2.03
N PHE A 296 -19.73 35.33 0.76
CA PHE A 296 -20.30 36.39 -0.11
C PHE A 296 -21.84 36.38 -0.12
N GLU A 297 -22.47 35.21 -0.24
CA GLU A 297 -23.93 35.05 -0.20
C GLU A 297 -24.55 35.53 1.13
N GLU A 298 -23.94 35.19 2.28
CA GLU A 298 -24.41 35.67 3.59
C GLU A 298 -24.26 37.19 3.71
N ARG A 299 -23.21 37.77 3.11
CA ARG A 299 -22.94 39.21 3.12
C ARG A 299 -23.90 39.98 2.20
N LEU A 300 -24.24 39.43 1.03
CA LEU A 300 -25.27 39.96 0.14
C LEU A 300 -26.66 39.92 0.81
N LEU A 301 -27.00 38.78 1.43
CA LEU A 301 -28.24 38.64 2.20
C LEU A 301 -28.28 39.60 3.41
N TRP A 302 -27.15 39.86 4.07
CA TRP A 302 -27.07 40.85 5.15
C TRP A 302 -27.31 42.27 4.65
N ASP A 303 -26.69 42.68 3.54
CA ASP A 303 -26.91 44.00 2.94
C ASP A 303 -28.40 44.20 2.58
N PHE A 304 -28.98 43.27 1.81
CA PHE A 304 -30.40 43.23 1.51
C PHE A 304 -31.29 43.31 2.77
N SER A 305 -31.00 42.49 3.78
CA SER A 305 -31.76 42.47 5.04
C SER A 305 -31.65 43.79 5.81
N SER A 306 -30.49 44.43 5.81
CA SER A 306 -30.26 45.69 6.51
C SER A 306 -30.92 46.89 5.82
N LYS A 307 -30.91 46.91 4.48
CA LYS A 307 -31.63 47.89 3.64
C LYS A 307 -33.13 47.76 3.83
N THR A 308 -33.69 46.57 3.62
CA THR A 308 -35.13 46.31 3.74
C THR A 308 -35.67 46.52 5.15
N TYR A 309 -34.94 46.08 6.20
CA TYR A 309 -35.31 46.38 7.59
C TYR A 309 -35.30 47.89 7.89
N SER A 310 -34.35 48.64 7.34
CA SER A 310 -34.30 50.10 7.53
C SER A 310 -35.47 50.82 6.83
N LEU A 311 -35.86 50.36 5.64
CA LEU A 311 -37.01 50.86 4.88
C LEU A 311 -38.34 50.50 5.56
N TRP A 312 -38.47 49.27 6.07
CA TRP A 312 -39.59 48.84 6.91
C TRP A 312 -39.74 49.70 8.16
N PHE A 313 -38.65 49.89 8.91
CA PHE A 313 -38.67 50.58 10.21
C PHE A 313 -38.98 52.09 10.10
N HIS A 314 -38.48 52.77 9.07
CA HIS A 314 -38.68 54.22 8.89
C HIS A 314 -39.86 54.57 7.97
N GLY A 315 -40.14 53.73 6.97
CA GLY A 315 -41.13 53.99 5.91
C GLY A 315 -42.41 53.16 6.01
N ALA A 316 -42.47 52.14 6.87
CA ALA A 316 -43.55 51.14 6.94
C ALA A 316 -43.86 50.50 5.58
N GLN A 317 -42.83 50.30 4.75
CA GLN A 317 -42.92 49.59 3.47
C GLN A 317 -43.03 48.08 3.70
N GLU A 318 -43.87 47.41 2.91
CA GLU A 318 -44.06 45.94 2.93
C GLU A 318 -43.53 45.26 1.64
N ASP A 319 -43.40 46.00 0.53
CA ASP A 319 -42.84 45.54 -0.75
C ASP A 319 -41.43 46.12 -0.97
N PHE A 320 -40.47 45.29 -1.43
CA PHE A 320 -39.04 45.67 -1.58
C PHE A 320 -38.47 45.39 -2.97
N THR A 321 -39.29 45.55 -4.02
CA THR A 321 -38.99 45.12 -5.39
C THR A 321 -37.72 45.70 -6.01
N GLU A 322 -37.25 46.86 -5.53
CA GLU A 322 -35.99 47.46 -6.00
C GLU A 322 -34.77 46.75 -5.40
N GLN A 323 -34.83 46.40 -4.11
CA GLN A 323 -33.78 45.68 -3.39
C GLN A 323 -33.73 44.20 -3.80
N GLU A 324 -34.89 43.61 -4.10
CA GLU A 324 -34.97 42.26 -4.68
C GLU A 324 -34.29 42.20 -6.04
N ARG A 325 -34.50 43.22 -6.90
CA ARG A 325 -33.82 43.33 -8.20
C ARG A 325 -32.32 43.56 -8.07
N GLU A 326 -31.86 44.41 -7.15
CA GLU A 326 -30.41 44.56 -6.86
C GLU A 326 -29.77 43.21 -6.51
N MET A 327 -30.47 42.38 -5.74
CA MET A 327 -29.99 41.06 -5.34
C MET A 327 -30.05 40.03 -6.50
N GLU A 328 -31.11 40.05 -7.31
CA GLU A 328 -31.26 39.20 -8.51
C GLU A 328 -30.17 39.49 -9.55
N GLU A 329 -29.85 40.76 -9.81
CA GLU A 329 -28.79 41.17 -10.73
C GLU A 329 -27.40 40.67 -10.29
N VAL A 330 -27.15 40.47 -9.00
CA VAL A 330 -25.90 39.89 -8.47
C VAL A 330 -25.92 38.35 -8.52
N TYR A 331 -27.04 37.70 -8.23
CA TYR A 331 -27.15 36.24 -8.34
C TYR A 331 -27.02 35.75 -9.79
N GLU A 332 -27.54 36.48 -10.78
CA GLU A 332 -27.37 36.14 -12.20
C GLU A 332 -25.89 36.22 -12.64
N GLN A 333 -25.12 37.17 -12.11
CA GLN A 333 -23.67 37.27 -12.36
C GLN A 333 -22.91 36.08 -11.75
N LEU A 334 -23.26 35.67 -10.52
CA LEU A 334 -22.72 34.46 -9.89
C LEU A 334 -23.10 33.18 -10.67
N ALA A 335 -24.34 33.09 -11.16
CA ALA A 335 -24.80 31.98 -11.98
C ALA A 335 -24.04 31.91 -13.33
N SER A 336 -23.83 33.03 -14.00
CA SER A 336 -23.04 33.10 -15.24
C SER A 336 -21.57 32.69 -15.02
N ALA A 337 -20.92 33.22 -13.98
CA ALA A 337 -19.52 32.90 -13.67
C ALA A 337 -19.32 31.43 -13.29
N THR A 338 -20.24 30.85 -12.51
CA THR A 338 -20.19 29.42 -12.15
C THR A 338 -20.52 28.51 -13.34
N PHE A 339 -21.39 28.93 -14.26
CA PHE A 339 -21.65 28.22 -15.52
C PHE A 339 -20.41 28.20 -16.44
N GLU A 340 -19.74 29.33 -16.65
CA GLU A 340 -18.50 29.39 -17.44
C GLU A 340 -17.40 28.47 -16.88
N GLU A 341 -17.26 28.40 -15.55
CA GLU A 341 -16.32 27.47 -14.91
C GLU A 341 -16.72 26.01 -15.11
N CYS A 342 -18.02 25.69 -15.07
CA CYS A 342 -18.52 24.34 -15.36
C CYS A 342 -18.22 23.91 -16.80
N GLU A 343 -18.49 24.77 -17.80
CA GLU A 343 -18.13 24.49 -19.19
C GLU A 343 -16.62 24.34 -19.37
N ARG A 344 -15.81 25.21 -18.74
CA ARG A 344 -14.34 25.11 -18.79
C ARG A 344 -13.86 23.76 -18.28
N LEU A 345 -14.32 23.36 -17.09
CA LEU A 345 -13.99 22.07 -16.47
C LEU A 345 -14.47 20.88 -17.32
N GLU A 346 -15.67 20.94 -17.91
CA GLU A 346 -16.14 19.86 -18.78
C GLU A 346 -15.25 19.72 -20.03
N THR A 347 -14.88 20.82 -20.70
CA THR A 347 -13.98 20.72 -21.86
C THR A 347 -12.61 20.15 -21.48
N ASP A 348 -12.07 20.45 -20.29
CA ASP A 348 -10.82 19.87 -19.81
C ASP A 348 -10.96 18.39 -19.44
N ILE A 349 -12.08 17.97 -18.83
CA ILE A 349 -12.39 16.55 -18.61
C ILE A 349 -12.47 15.80 -19.94
N GLN A 350 -13.13 16.36 -20.96
CA GLN A 350 -13.21 15.78 -22.30
C GLN A 350 -11.82 15.66 -22.95
N LYS A 351 -10.97 16.71 -22.89
CA LYS A 351 -9.58 16.68 -23.38
C LYS A 351 -8.76 15.58 -22.69
N ARG A 352 -8.82 15.48 -21.35
CA ARG A 352 -8.11 14.45 -20.57
C ARG A 352 -8.63 13.04 -20.81
N THR A 353 -9.92 12.88 -21.06
CA THR A 353 -10.52 11.58 -21.44
C THR A 353 -10.00 11.12 -22.80
N VAL A 354 -9.91 12.02 -23.78
CA VAL A 354 -9.32 11.72 -25.11
C VAL A 354 -7.83 11.41 -24.99
N GLU A 355 -7.07 12.16 -24.18
CA GLU A 355 -5.65 11.89 -23.88
C GLU A 355 -5.46 10.50 -23.26
N LEU A 356 -6.27 10.13 -22.26
CA LEU A 356 -6.25 8.80 -21.65
C LEU A 356 -6.58 7.69 -22.65
N GLN A 357 -7.58 7.88 -23.52
CA GLN A 357 -7.91 6.91 -24.58
C GLN A 357 -6.75 6.74 -25.57
N GLN A 358 -6.08 7.83 -25.95
CA GLN A 358 -4.90 7.77 -26.81
C GLN A 358 -3.72 7.05 -26.13
N LEU A 359 -3.47 7.30 -24.85
CA LEU A 359 -2.43 6.63 -24.06
C LEU A 359 -2.73 5.15 -23.79
N GLN A 360 -4.01 4.75 -23.73
CA GLN A 360 -4.44 3.35 -23.62
C GLN A 360 -4.40 2.60 -24.96
N ALA A 361 -4.70 3.28 -26.06
CA ALA A 361 -4.62 2.72 -27.42
C ALA A 361 -3.17 2.66 -27.95
N ALA A 362 -2.30 3.55 -27.48
CA ALA A 362 -0.87 3.49 -27.75
C ALA A 362 -0.24 2.25 -27.07
N GLU A 363 0.49 1.46 -27.84
CA GLU A 363 1.28 0.36 -27.28
C GLU A 363 2.31 0.92 -26.28
N PRO A 364 2.37 0.41 -25.02
CA PRO A 364 3.23 0.97 -23.98
C PRO A 364 4.69 1.10 -24.45
N PRO A 365 5.30 2.29 -24.42
CA PRO A 365 6.67 2.50 -24.90
C PRO A 365 7.68 1.55 -24.25
N LEU A 366 7.46 1.19 -22.98
CA LEU A 366 8.23 0.20 -22.25
C LEU A 366 8.34 -1.15 -22.99
N LYS A 367 7.26 -1.66 -23.60
CA LYS A 367 7.28 -2.95 -24.32
C LYS A 367 8.21 -2.92 -25.54
N ARG A 368 8.30 -1.78 -26.23
CA ARG A 368 9.22 -1.61 -27.37
C ARG A 368 10.66 -1.56 -26.90
N VAL A 369 10.93 -0.82 -25.82
CA VAL A 369 12.27 -0.76 -25.19
C VAL A 369 12.69 -2.12 -24.62
N GLU A 370 11.76 -2.91 -24.06
CA GLU A 370 12.01 -4.29 -23.62
C GLU A 370 12.34 -5.22 -24.79
N GLN A 371 11.59 -5.16 -25.90
CA GLN A 371 11.87 -5.93 -27.11
C GLN A 371 13.24 -5.56 -27.71
N GLU A 372 13.54 -4.27 -27.81
CA GLU A 372 14.85 -3.76 -28.27
C GLU A 372 15.99 -4.21 -27.35
N TYR A 373 15.80 -4.12 -26.02
CA TYR A 373 16.77 -4.62 -25.03
C TYR A 373 17.03 -6.12 -25.17
N ILE A 374 15.98 -6.94 -25.33
CA ILE A 374 16.09 -8.38 -25.56
C ILE A 374 16.86 -8.67 -26.86
N GLN A 375 16.58 -7.93 -27.93
CA GLN A 375 17.30 -8.06 -29.19
C GLN A 375 18.78 -7.71 -29.02
N LEU A 376 19.12 -6.55 -28.43
CA LEU A 376 20.50 -6.13 -28.19
C LEU A 376 21.27 -7.09 -27.27
N MET A 377 20.61 -7.66 -26.25
CA MET A 377 21.23 -8.67 -25.37
C MET A 377 21.47 -10.00 -26.11
N GLY A 378 20.56 -10.39 -27.02
CA GLY A 378 20.76 -11.50 -27.93
C GLY A 378 21.94 -11.27 -28.87
N ASP A 379 22.02 -10.12 -29.52
CA ASP A 379 23.08 -9.78 -30.47
C ASP A 379 24.45 -9.60 -29.77
N LYS A 380 24.51 -8.96 -28.60
CA LYS A 380 25.69 -8.95 -27.72
C LYS A 380 26.21 -10.35 -27.43
N SER A 381 25.30 -11.29 -27.14
CA SER A 381 25.66 -12.69 -26.86
C SER A 381 26.22 -13.39 -28.12
N LYS A 382 25.62 -13.15 -29.29
CA LYS A 382 26.14 -13.64 -30.59
C LYS A 382 27.54 -13.08 -30.88
N PHE A 383 27.76 -11.77 -30.68
CA PHE A 383 29.06 -11.13 -30.92
C PHE A 383 30.15 -11.67 -30.00
N ILE A 384 29.86 -11.87 -28.70
CA ILE A 384 30.82 -12.48 -27.76
C ILE A 384 31.20 -13.91 -28.18
N ALA A 385 30.23 -14.71 -28.63
CA ALA A 385 30.50 -16.06 -29.14
C ALA A 385 31.32 -16.04 -30.43
N PHE A 386 31.00 -15.12 -31.36
CA PHE A 386 31.71 -14.93 -32.62
C PHE A 386 33.16 -14.49 -32.41
N ILE A 387 33.41 -13.54 -31.50
CA ILE A 387 34.75 -13.09 -31.11
C ILE A 387 35.56 -14.27 -30.57
N LYS A 388 35.04 -15.01 -29.57
CA LYS A 388 35.74 -16.20 -29.02
C LYS A 388 36.07 -17.26 -30.07
N LEU A 389 35.17 -17.52 -31.02
CA LEU A 389 35.41 -18.45 -32.12
C LEU A 389 36.56 -17.97 -33.03
N HIS A 390 36.61 -16.66 -33.31
CA HIS A 390 37.66 -16.06 -34.11
C HIS A 390 39.01 -15.96 -33.38
N GLU A 391 39.02 -15.70 -32.06
CA GLU A 391 40.22 -15.76 -31.22
C GLU A 391 40.81 -17.17 -31.21
N GLN A 392 39.99 -18.20 -30.95
CA GLN A 392 40.41 -19.61 -31.01
C GLN A 392 40.95 -20.00 -32.39
N LYS A 393 40.31 -19.52 -33.47
CA LYS A 393 40.78 -19.76 -34.84
C LYS A 393 42.11 -19.05 -35.11
N ALA A 394 42.28 -17.81 -34.69
CA ALA A 394 43.52 -17.05 -34.83
C ALA A 394 44.67 -17.73 -34.07
N GLU A 395 44.45 -18.14 -32.83
CA GLU A 395 45.46 -18.82 -32.01
C GLU A 395 45.84 -20.20 -32.59
N LYS A 396 44.86 -20.98 -33.08
CA LYS A 396 45.14 -22.23 -33.80
C LYS A 396 45.98 -22.01 -35.06
N MET A 397 45.76 -20.90 -35.78
CA MET A 397 46.57 -20.52 -36.94
C MET A 397 47.95 -19.99 -36.54
N ARG A 398 48.10 -19.30 -35.41
CA ARG A 398 49.40 -18.88 -34.86
C ARG A 398 50.27 -20.08 -34.53
N ILE A 399 49.77 -21.01 -33.71
CA ILE A 399 50.44 -22.26 -33.36
C ILE A 399 50.77 -23.10 -34.61
N GLY A 400 49.85 -23.13 -35.59
CA GLY A 400 50.09 -23.80 -36.87
C GLY A 400 51.26 -23.20 -37.67
N ASN A 401 51.34 -21.88 -37.75
CA ASN A 401 52.45 -21.17 -38.40
C ASN A 401 53.78 -21.37 -37.67
N GLU A 402 53.77 -21.41 -36.34
CA GLU A 402 54.98 -21.64 -35.52
C GLU A 402 55.52 -23.06 -35.71
N ARG A 403 54.65 -24.07 -35.72
CA ARG A 403 55.03 -25.46 -36.05
C ARG A 403 55.56 -25.59 -37.48
N ALA A 404 54.94 -24.93 -38.45
CA ALA A 404 55.41 -24.93 -39.84
C ALA A 404 56.79 -24.28 -39.98
N ARG A 405 57.04 -23.16 -39.29
CA ARG A 405 58.35 -22.49 -39.25
C ARG A 405 59.44 -23.35 -38.61
N ALA A 406 59.11 -24.05 -37.52
CA ALA A 406 60.04 -24.98 -36.89
C ALA A 406 60.41 -26.14 -37.83
N ALA A 407 59.40 -26.78 -38.45
CA ALA A 407 59.62 -27.88 -39.40
C ALA A 407 60.45 -27.45 -40.63
N ILE A 408 60.25 -26.24 -41.16
CA ILE A 408 61.10 -25.68 -42.22
C ILE A 408 62.56 -25.59 -41.76
N SER A 409 62.83 -25.03 -40.57
CA SER A 409 64.20 -24.88 -40.07
C SER A 409 64.89 -26.23 -39.80
N ASP A 410 64.15 -27.24 -39.34
CA ASP A 410 64.70 -28.59 -39.17
C ASP A 410 64.93 -29.33 -40.50
N HIS A 411 64.08 -29.11 -41.51
CA HIS A 411 64.34 -29.63 -42.86
C HIS A 411 65.50 -28.91 -43.56
N GLU A 412 65.70 -27.61 -43.35
CA GLU A 412 66.88 -26.88 -43.82
C GLU A 412 68.18 -27.47 -43.24
N ARG A 413 68.20 -27.74 -41.92
CA ARG A 413 69.31 -28.44 -41.24
C ARG A 413 69.56 -29.84 -41.80
N GLN A 414 68.51 -30.60 -42.06
CA GLN A 414 68.60 -31.95 -42.64
C GLN A 414 69.18 -31.91 -44.07
N LEU A 415 68.75 -30.95 -44.90
CA LEU A 415 69.27 -30.77 -46.25
C LEU A 415 70.76 -30.42 -46.25
N ASP A 416 71.21 -29.54 -45.34
CA ASP A 416 72.63 -29.17 -45.24
C ASP A 416 73.49 -30.31 -44.67
N ALA A 417 72.98 -31.12 -43.73
CA ALA A 417 73.65 -32.34 -43.30
C ALA A 417 73.81 -33.35 -44.45
N ILE A 418 72.74 -33.62 -45.19
CA ILE A 418 72.75 -34.55 -46.34
C ILE A 418 73.68 -34.05 -47.46
N ARG A 419 73.78 -32.73 -47.68
CA ARG A 419 74.75 -32.14 -48.63
C ARG A 419 76.21 -32.43 -48.23
N VAL A 420 76.53 -32.35 -46.95
CA VAL A 420 77.87 -32.66 -46.42
C VAL A 420 78.16 -34.16 -46.53
N GLU A 421 77.20 -35.03 -46.19
CA GLU A 421 77.34 -36.47 -46.35
C GLU A 421 77.51 -36.87 -47.83
N LEU A 422 76.73 -36.29 -48.74
CA LEU A 422 76.84 -36.53 -50.17
C LEU A 422 78.25 -36.18 -50.69
N ALA A 423 78.76 -34.98 -50.39
CA ALA A 423 80.11 -34.57 -50.78
C ALA A 423 81.21 -35.50 -50.21
N ASN A 424 81.05 -36.00 -48.99
CA ASN A 424 81.95 -36.99 -48.40
C ASN A 424 81.87 -38.34 -49.14
N THR A 425 80.67 -38.80 -49.52
CA THR A 425 80.52 -40.05 -50.28
C THR A 425 81.04 -39.95 -51.71
N GLU A 426 80.86 -38.82 -52.39
CA GLU A 426 81.43 -38.58 -53.73
C GLU A 426 82.96 -38.62 -53.68
N ALA A 427 83.57 -37.99 -52.67
CA ALA A 427 85.02 -38.08 -52.46
C ALA A 427 85.51 -39.51 -52.15
N ALA A 428 84.75 -40.27 -51.36
CA ALA A 428 85.08 -41.66 -51.05
C ALA A 428 84.95 -42.59 -52.26
N VAL A 429 83.92 -42.40 -53.10
CA VAL A 429 83.73 -43.14 -54.35
C VAL A 429 84.80 -42.77 -55.38
N ALA A 430 85.17 -41.49 -55.50
CA ALA A 430 86.26 -41.05 -56.39
C ALA A 430 87.64 -41.62 -56.00
N ALA A 431 87.83 -42.01 -54.73
CA ALA A 431 89.03 -42.72 -54.26
C ALA A 431 88.99 -44.24 -54.56
N GLN A 432 87.82 -44.81 -54.85
CA GLN A 432 87.62 -46.24 -55.12
C GLN A 432 87.56 -46.51 -56.63
N ASN A 433 88.69 -46.91 -57.21
CA ASN A 433 88.81 -47.29 -58.62
C ASN A 433 88.17 -48.68 -58.90
N LEU A 434 86.85 -48.78 -58.73
CA LEU A 434 86.07 -50.01 -58.90
C LEU A 434 85.89 -50.39 -60.39
N SER A 435 86.03 -51.68 -60.69
CA SER A 435 85.82 -52.20 -62.04
C SER A 435 84.33 -52.37 -62.38
N PRO A 436 83.87 -52.12 -63.62
CA PRO A 436 82.48 -52.37 -64.01
C PRO A 436 81.97 -53.79 -63.75
N ASP A 437 82.81 -54.81 -63.93
CA ASP A 437 82.47 -56.21 -63.62
C ASP A 437 82.29 -56.45 -62.11
N GLU A 438 83.03 -55.72 -61.29
CA GLU A 438 82.99 -55.79 -59.84
C GLU A 438 81.73 -55.07 -59.31
N VAL A 439 81.37 -53.94 -59.91
CA VAL A 439 80.09 -53.25 -59.70
C VAL A 439 78.90 -54.12 -60.17
N GLN A 440 79.04 -54.92 -61.23
CA GLN A 440 77.99 -55.87 -61.64
C GLN A 440 77.87 -57.05 -60.66
N ARG A 441 78.98 -57.63 -60.19
CA ARG A 441 78.95 -58.65 -59.13
C ARG A 441 78.31 -58.11 -57.86
N MET A 442 78.77 -56.96 -57.37
CA MET A 442 78.18 -56.28 -56.21
C MET A 442 76.70 -55.96 -56.41
N ASN A 443 76.23 -55.62 -57.62
CA ASN A 443 74.80 -55.41 -57.86
C ASN A 443 73.99 -56.71 -57.90
N ASN A 444 74.52 -57.81 -58.46
CA ASN A 444 73.85 -59.12 -58.45
C ASN A 444 73.78 -59.69 -57.02
N ASP A 445 74.86 -59.56 -56.26
CA ASP A 445 74.92 -59.94 -54.85
C ASP A 445 74.00 -59.05 -54.01
N ARG A 446 74.00 -57.72 -54.24
CA ARG A 446 73.05 -56.78 -53.61
C ARG A 446 71.60 -57.07 -53.99
N GLU A 447 71.30 -57.49 -55.22
CA GLU A 447 69.94 -57.80 -55.64
C GLU A 447 69.46 -59.14 -55.04
N THR A 448 70.31 -60.17 -55.00
CA THR A 448 69.97 -61.43 -54.31
C THR A 448 69.85 -61.24 -52.80
N LEU A 449 70.76 -60.50 -52.17
CA LEU A 449 70.64 -60.10 -50.75
C LEU A 449 69.44 -59.18 -50.50
N SER A 450 69.07 -58.27 -51.41
CA SER A 450 67.83 -57.48 -51.28
C SER A 450 66.62 -58.40 -51.36
N ARG A 451 66.50 -59.25 -52.38
CA ARG A 451 65.38 -60.21 -52.50
C ARG A 451 65.27 -61.11 -51.26
N HIS A 452 66.39 -61.61 -50.72
CA HIS A 452 66.39 -62.38 -49.49
C HIS A 452 66.01 -61.53 -48.25
N LEU A 453 66.49 -60.30 -48.14
CA LEU A 453 66.10 -59.37 -47.08
C LEU A 453 64.64 -58.95 -47.20
N ASP A 454 64.09 -58.81 -48.40
CA ASP A 454 62.73 -58.39 -48.68
C ASP A 454 61.75 -59.55 -48.50
N GLU A 455 62.14 -60.79 -48.81
CA GLU A 455 61.46 -62.01 -48.36
C GLU A 455 61.48 -62.17 -46.84
N LEU A 456 62.62 -61.91 -46.18
CA LEU A 456 62.72 -61.99 -44.73
C LEU A 456 61.94 -60.85 -44.05
N ARG A 457 61.95 -59.64 -44.61
CA ARG A 457 61.08 -58.53 -44.19
C ARG A 457 59.61 -58.87 -44.40
N GLY A 458 59.26 -59.54 -45.50
CA GLY A 458 57.91 -60.06 -45.74
C GLY A 458 57.49 -61.04 -44.63
N LYS A 459 58.29 -62.08 -44.39
CA LYS A 459 58.04 -63.09 -43.34
C LYS A 459 58.04 -62.49 -41.93
N ILE A 460 58.90 -61.50 -41.66
CA ILE A 460 58.94 -60.75 -40.39
C ILE A 460 57.70 -59.86 -40.26
N ALA A 461 57.27 -59.19 -41.33
CA ALA A 461 56.08 -58.34 -41.34
C ALA A 461 54.80 -59.17 -41.18
N GLU A 462 54.69 -60.31 -41.87
CA GLU A 462 53.61 -61.29 -41.70
C GLU A 462 53.58 -61.84 -40.26
N ALA A 463 54.74 -62.22 -39.71
CA ALA A 463 54.84 -62.70 -38.33
C ALA A 463 54.56 -61.61 -37.29
N SER A 464 55.03 -60.38 -37.50
CA SER A 464 54.77 -59.25 -36.60
C SER A 464 53.34 -58.73 -36.73
N GLN A 465 52.74 -58.76 -37.92
CA GLN A 465 51.34 -58.44 -38.10
C GLN A 465 50.45 -59.53 -37.49
N PHE A 466 50.79 -60.81 -37.65
CA PHE A 466 50.09 -61.89 -36.95
C PHE A 466 50.22 -61.75 -35.43
N ALA A 467 51.42 -61.48 -34.91
CA ALA A 467 51.64 -61.23 -33.50
C ALA A 467 50.84 -60.01 -33.01
N TYR A 468 50.85 -58.90 -33.76
CA TYR A 468 50.06 -57.70 -33.47
C TYR A 468 48.55 -57.96 -33.55
N ASP A 469 48.06 -58.75 -34.50
CA ASP A 469 46.64 -59.11 -34.63
C ASP A 469 46.19 -60.07 -33.50
N GLN A 470 47.09 -60.89 -32.94
CA GLN A 470 46.84 -61.68 -31.73
C GLN A 470 46.91 -60.81 -30.47
N GLU A 471 47.95 -59.98 -30.31
CA GLU A 471 48.09 -59.01 -29.21
C GLU A 471 46.87 -58.08 -29.15
N MET A 472 46.49 -57.49 -30.28
CA MET A 472 45.29 -56.67 -30.45
C MET A 472 43.98 -57.42 -30.13
N GLN A 473 43.91 -58.74 -30.34
CA GLN A 473 42.78 -59.56 -29.89
C GLN A 473 42.81 -59.79 -28.38
N VAL A 474 43.99 -60.03 -27.80
CA VAL A 474 44.19 -60.14 -26.35
C VAL A 474 43.84 -58.82 -25.67
N THR A 475 44.40 -57.68 -26.09
CA THR A 475 44.07 -56.34 -25.57
C THR A 475 42.58 -56.05 -25.70
N LYS A 476 41.94 -56.29 -26.86
CA LYS A 476 40.47 -56.12 -27.01
C LYS A 476 39.65 -57.04 -26.09
N SER A 477 40.19 -58.19 -25.71
CA SER A 477 39.55 -59.10 -24.74
C SER A 477 39.77 -58.64 -23.29
N MET A 478 40.94 -58.06 -22.98
CA MET A 478 41.27 -57.44 -21.69
C MET A 478 40.46 -56.16 -21.48
N ASP A 479 40.48 -55.20 -22.42
CA ASP A 479 39.66 -53.98 -22.42
C ASP A 479 38.18 -54.30 -22.16
N ARG A 480 37.68 -55.37 -22.80
CA ARG A 480 36.30 -55.84 -22.64
C ARG A 480 36.06 -56.51 -21.29
N PHE A 481 37.03 -57.24 -20.75
CA PHE A 481 36.94 -57.80 -19.40
C PHE A 481 36.94 -56.67 -18.37
N ASP A 482 37.84 -55.70 -18.48
CA ASP A 482 37.95 -54.56 -17.57
C ASP A 482 36.70 -53.67 -17.62
N GLN A 483 36.11 -53.45 -18.79
CA GLN A 483 34.81 -52.78 -18.90
C GLN A 483 33.70 -53.55 -18.17
N LEU A 484 33.62 -54.87 -18.36
CA LEU A 484 32.64 -55.72 -17.66
C LEU A 484 32.91 -55.83 -16.14
N LEU A 485 34.18 -55.73 -15.72
CA LEU A 485 34.59 -55.71 -14.32
C LEU A 485 34.28 -54.36 -13.66
N GLN A 486 34.46 -53.25 -14.38
CA GLN A 486 34.06 -51.91 -13.96
C GLN A 486 32.53 -51.81 -13.85
N ASP A 487 31.78 -52.28 -14.85
CA ASP A 487 30.32 -52.38 -14.81
C ASP A 487 29.85 -53.24 -13.63
N TYR A 488 30.45 -54.42 -13.43
CA TYR A 488 30.15 -55.30 -12.29
C TYR A 488 30.43 -54.62 -10.94
N THR A 489 31.56 -53.93 -10.80
CA THR A 489 31.96 -53.25 -9.56
C THR A 489 31.07 -52.04 -9.29
N ALA A 490 30.72 -51.26 -10.32
CA ALA A 490 29.79 -50.14 -10.21
C ALA A 490 28.38 -50.60 -9.82
N LEU A 491 27.87 -51.68 -10.42
CA LEU A 491 26.61 -52.31 -10.02
C LEU A 491 26.70 -52.89 -8.60
N GLY A 492 27.82 -53.51 -8.23
CA GLY A 492 28.08 -54.03 -6.88
C GLY A 492 28.08 -52.94 -5.81
N HIS A 493 28.65 -51.76 -6.10
CA HIS A 493 28.55 -50.55 -5.28
C HIS A 493 27.11 -50.01 -5.23
N GLN A 494 26.41 -49.93 -6.37
CA GLN A 494 25.04 -49.42 -6.44
C GLN A 494 24.04 -50.29 -5.67
N ILE A 495 24.27 -51.61 -5.65
CA ILE A 495 23.47 -52.61 -4.93
C ILE A 495 23.92 -52.75 -3.47
N GLY A 496 25.06 -52.16 -3.08
CA GLY A 496 25.60 -52.20 -1.71
C GLY A 496 26.21 -53.53 -1.30
N VAL A 497 26.51 -54.42 -2.26
CA VAL A 497 27.10 -55.75 -2.05
C VAL A 497 28.64 -55.70 -2.04
N ILE A 498 29.21 -54.71 -2.73
CA ILE A 498 30.63 -54.34 -2.63
C ILE A 498 30.67 -52.97 -1.94
N ALA A 499 31.44 -52.84 -0.87
CA ALA A 499 31.52 -51.61 -0.07
C ALA A 499 32.81 -50.82 -0.38
N PRO A 500 32.75 -49.48 -0.49
CA PRO A 500 33.93 -48.68 -0.79
C PRO A 500 34.89 -48.59 0.41
N LEU A 501 35.97 -49.39 0.32
CA LEU A 501 37.22 -49.28 1.07
C LEU A 501 37.11 -49.16 2.61
N SER A 502 37.19 -50.30 3.29
CA SER A 502 37.46 -50.40 4.73
C SER A 502 38.42 -51.58 4.96
N ASP A 503 39.36 -51.47 5.92
CA ASP A 503 40.51 -52.38 6.10
C ASP A 503 40.17 -53.76 6.71
N ALA A 504 39.04 -54.35 6.32
CA ALA A 504 38.66 -55.71 6.67
C ALA A 504 37.90 -56.36 5.49
N PRO A 505 38.08 -57.67 5.23
CA PRO A 505 37.32 -58.41 4.23
C PRO A 505 35.86 -58.54 4.68
N SER A 506 35.07 -57.52 4.36
CA SER A 506 33.63 -57.44 4.63
C SER A 506 32.88 -58.39 3.71
N LEU A 507 32.85 -59.68 4.08
CA LEU A 507 32.00 -60.68 3.45
C LEU A 507 30.57 -60.11 3.31
N GLY A 508 30.10 -60.05 2.07
CA GLY A 508 28.78 -59.51 1.75
C GLY A 508 27.65 -60.40 2.29
N PRO A 509 26.38 -59.98 2.09
CA PRO A 509 25.23 -60.75 2.53
C PRO A 509 25.30 -62.21 2.02
N GLY A 510 25.24 -63.15 2.97
CA GLY A 510 25.46 -64.58 2.73
C GLY A 510 26.84 -65.12 3.13
N GLY A 511 27.78 -64.28 3.58
CA GLY A 511 29.13 -64.71 3.96
C GLY A 511 30.06 -64.97 2.76
N VAL A 512 29.74 -64.36 1.60
CA VAL A 512 30.49 -64.50 0.35
C VAL A 512 31.26 -63.19 0.11
N ASP A 513 32.54 -63.31 -0.23
CA ASP A 513 33.31 -62.19 -0.78
C ASP A 513 32.97 -62.03 -2.27
N TYR A 514 32.49 -60.84 -2.64
CA TYR A 514 32.03 -60.48 -3.99
C TYR A 514 33.04 -59.63 -4.78
N SER A 515 34.24 -59.32 -4.23
CA SER A 515 35.30 -58.71 -5.03
C SER A 515 35.80 -59.67 -6.12
N ILE A 516 36.34 -59.10 -7.19
CA ILE A 516 36.98 -59.84 -8.29
C ILE A 516 38.29 -59.12 -8.62
N ASP A 517 39.26 -59.27 -7.74
CA ASP A 517 40.61 -58.78 -7.93
C ASP A 517 41.37 -59.78 -8.82
N LEU A 518 41.72 -59.37 -10.04
CA LEU A 518 42.25 -60.26 -11.07
C LEU A 518 43.26 -59.50 -11.95
N ASP A 519 44.54 -59.74 -11.73
CA ASP A 519 45.62 -59.09 -12.48
C ASP A 519 45.80 -59.78 -13.85
N LEU A 520 45.49 -59.06 -14.92
CA LEU A 520 45.62 -59.54 -16.31
C LEU A 520 47.05 -59.41 -16.86
N GLY A 521 47.99 -58.81 -16.11
CA GLY A 521 49.39 -58.66 -16.48
C GLY A 521 50.29 -59.87 -16.15
N VAL A 522 49.76 -60.89 -15.47
CA VAL A 522 50.52 -62.08 -15.06
C VAL A 522 50.42 -63.19 -16.11
N GLU A 523 51.56 -63.77 -16.51
CA GLU A 523 51.62 -64.81 -17.56
C GLU A 523 50.96 -66.15 -17.17
N ASP A 524 50.63 -66.34 -15.89
CA ASP A 524 50.09 -67.58 -15.33
C ASP A 524 48.57 -67.74 -15.57
N LEU A 525 48.24 -68.19 -16.79
CA LEU A 525 46.88 -68.51 -17.27
C LEU A 525 46.03 -69.41 -16.33
N ASN A 526 46.65 -70.08 -15.36
CA ASN A 526 45.98 -70.90 -14.36
C ASN A 526 45.15 -70.07 -13.36
N GLU A 527 45.63 -68.90 -12.93
CA GLU A 527 44.96 -68.09 -11.90
C GLU A 527 43.65 -67.49 -12.44
N VAL A 528 43.70 -66.99 -13.68
CA VAL A 528 42.52 -66.54 -14.45
C VAL A 528 41.44 -67.62 -14.52
N GLN A 529 41.84 -68.89 -14.73
CA GLN A 529 40.90 -70.02 -14.77
C GLN A 529 40.32 -70.39 -13.40
N VAL A 530 41.02 -70.16 -12.28
CA VAL A 530 40.50 -70.40 -10.94
C VAL A 530 39.48 -69.33 -10.57
N SER A 531 39.80 -68.05 -10.79
CA SER A 531 38.88 -66.94 -10.53
C SER A 531 37.62 -67.00 -11.40
N GLY A 532 37.76 -67.34 -12.70
CA GLY A 532 36.61 -67.57 -13.59
C GLY A 532 35.68 -68.71 -13.14
N ARG A 533 36.22 -69.73 -12.44
CA ARG A 533 35.39 -70.78 -11.80
C ARG A 533 34.68 -70.25 -10.55
N ARG A 534 35.37 -69.51 -9.67
CA ARG A 534 34.77 -68.86 -8.47
C ARG A 534 33.58 -67.96 -8.83
N MET A 535 33.70 -67.16 -9.89
CA MET A 535 32.60 -66.32 -10.40
C MET A 535 31.36 -67.16 -10.73
N ARG A 536 31.53 -68.27 -11.43
CA ARG A 536 30.42 -69.13 -11.90
C ARG A 536 29.84 -70.05 -10.81
N SER A 537 30.66 -70.57 -9.90
CA SER A 537 30.22 -71.50 -8.86
C SER A 537 29.63 -70.82 -7.64
N THR A 538 30.10 -69.61 -7.30
CA THR A 538 29.91 -69.03 -5.96
C THR A 538 29.25 -67.65 -6.03
N LEU A 539 29.72 -66.74 -6.89
CA LEU A 539 29.14 -65.40 -6.98
C LEU A 539 27.75 -65.41 -7.64
N TRP A 540 27.62 -66.12 -8.76
CA TRP A 540 26.35 -66.16 -9.52
C TRP A 540 25.16 -66.68 -8.70
N PRO A 541 25.23 -67.83 -7.99
CA PRO A 541 24.10 -68.31 -7.19
C PRO A 541 23.79 -67.37 -6.00
N ALA A 542 24.80 -66.78 -5.37
CA ALA A 542 24.61 -65.88 -4.22
C ALA A 542 23.89 -64.58 -4.64
N LEU A 543 24.29 -63.98 -5.77
CA LEU A 543 23.61 -62.82 -6.35
C LEU A 543 22.16 -63.15 -6.77
N GLN A 544 21.90 -64.36 -7.27
CA GLN A 544 20.54 -64.78 -7.60
C GLN A 544 19.64 -64.83 -6.36
N VAL A 545 20.08 -65.48 -5.28
CA VAL A 545 19.34 -65.54 -3.99
C VAL A 545 19.10 -64.14 -3.42
N TYR A 546 20.09 -63.25 -3.51
CA TYR A 546 19.95 -61.85 -3.07
C TYR A 546 18.87 -61.10 -3.88
N GLY A 547 18.88 -61.24 -5.21
CA GLY A 547 17.88 -60.63 -6.10
C GLY A 547 16.47 -61.22 -5.95
N GLU A 548 16.34 -62.50 -5.60
CA GLU A 548 15.06 -63.13 -5.23
C GLU A 548 14.49 -62.55 -3.92
N GLY A 549 15.36 -62.24 -2.95
CA GLY A 549 14.99 -61.55 -1.72
C GLY A 549 14.35 -60.17 -1.96
N PHE A 550 14.98 -59.32 -2.79
CA PHE A 550 14.41 -58.01 -3.14
C PHE A 550 13.12 -58.11 -3.94
N ARG A 551 12.99 -59.08 -4.87
CA ARG A 551 11.72 -59.32 -5.57
C ARG A 551 10.58 -59.66 -4.61
N LYS A 552 10.85 -60.46 -3.57
CA LYS A 552 9.85 -60.80 -2.55
C LYS A 552 9.45 -59.58 -1.73
N GLN A 553 10.41 -58.77 -1.29
CA GLN A 553 10.14 -57.53 -0.55
C GLN A 553 9.33 -56.51 -1.37
N ALA A 554 9.67 -56.32 -2.65
CA ALA A 554 8.90 -55.46 -3.54
C ALA A 554 7.44 -55.93 -3.68
N LEU A 555 7.23 -57.22 -3.92
CA LEU A 555 5.89 -57.81 -4.03
C LEU A 555 5.11 -57.75 -2.70
N GLU A 556 5.78 -57.83 -1.55
CA GLU A 556 5.16 -57.60 -0.23
C GLU A 556 4.74 -56.14 -0.02
N MET A 557 5.53 -55.17 -0.51
CA MET A 557 5.18 -53.75 -0.46
C MET A 557 4.05 -53.38 -1.45
N ASP A 558 4.07 -53.92 -2.68
CA ASP A 558 3.02 -53.68 -3.68
C ASP A 558 1.65 -54.18 -3.18
N ASN A 559 1.61 -55.38 -2.58
CA ASN A 559 0.40 -55.91 -1.96
C ASN A 559 -0.05 -55.07 -0.76
N ALA A 560 0.88 -54.49 0.02
CA ALA A 560 0.54 -53.58 1.11
C ALA A 560 -0.02 -52.25 0.62
N SER A 561 0.48 -51.71 -0.50
CA SER A 561 -0.10 -50.52 -1.16
C SER A 561 -1.52 -50.79 -1.63
N ILE A 562 -1.74 -51.87 -2.39
CA ILE A 562 -3.06 -52.27 -2.86
C ILE A 562 -4.04 -52.41 -1.67
N ALA A 563 -3.62 -53.05 -0.57
CA ALA A 563 -4.45 -53.20 0.62
C ALA A 563 -4.72 -51.88 1.38
N LEU A 564 -3.92 -50.82 1.14
CA LEU A 564 -4.14 -49.48 1.69
C LEU A 564 -5.09 -48.66 0.79
N ASP A 565 -4.90 -48.73 -0.52
CA ASP A 565 -5.79 -48.10 -1.52
C ASP A 565 -7.22 -48.65 -1.39
N ASP A 566 -7.35 -49.97 -1.23
CA ASP A 566 -8.63 -50.66 -1.00
C ASP A 566 -9.30 -50.25 0.33
N GLN A 567 -8.56 -49.70 1.30
CA GLN A 567 -9.11 -49.08 2.52
C GLN A 567 -9.50 -47.61 2.31
N LEU A 568 -8.70 -46.85 1.55
CA LEU A 568 -9.02 -45.46 1.19
C LEU A 568 -10.32 -45.38 0.40
N ASP A 569 -10.53 -46.25 -0.59
CA ASP A 569 -11.78 -46.31 -1.36
C ASP A 569 -13.00 -46.64 -0.50
N ARG A 570 -12.87 -47.57 0.46
CA ARG A 570 -13.94 -47.91 1.40
C ARG A 570 -14.28 -46.73 2.31
N LEU A 571 -13.28 -45.98 2.77
CA LEU A 571 -13.47 -44.76 3.57
C LEU A 571 -14.08 -43.62 2.74
N ALA A 572 -13.65 -43.42 1.50
CA ALA A 572 -14.21 -42.44 0.58
C ALA A 572 -15.71 -42.70 0.33
N GLN A 573 -16.09 -43.95 0.05
CA GLN A 573 -17.50 -44.35 -0.08
C GLN A 573 -18.31 -44.16 1.22
N ALA A 574 -17.70 -44.37 2.39
CA ALA A 574 -18.35 -44.14 3.68
C ALA A 574 -18.58 -42.64 3.92
N VAL A 575 -17.60 -41.79 3.59
CA VAL A 575 -17.71 -40.33 3.66
C VAL A 575 -18.81 -39.82 2.71
N GLU A 576 -18.89 -40.32 1.48
CA GLU A 576 -19.90 -39.83 0.53
C GLU A 576 -21.32 -40.21 0.97
N ARG A 577 -21.55 -41.44 1.45
CA ARG A 577 -22.83 -41.85 2.06
C ARG A 577 -23.21 -40.96 3.25
N GLN A 578 -22.23 -40.54 4.07
CA GLN A 578 -22.49 -39.61 5.17
C GLN A 578 -22.82 -38.18 4.69
N LYS A 579 -22.21 -37.70 3.60
CA LYS A 579 -22.63 -36.42 2.96
C LYS A 579 -24.06 -36.51 2.41
N GLU A 580 -24.40 -37.59 1.71
CA GLU A 580 -25.76 -37.83 1.21
C GLU A 580 -26.77 -37.87 2.36
N GLU A 581 -26.45 -38.56 3.46
CA GLU A 581 -27.26 -38.58 4.68
C GLU A 581 -27.42 -37.18 5.31
N VAL A 582 -26.35 -36.38 5.38
CA VAL A 582 -26.39 -35.00 5.90
C VAL A 582 -27.25 -34.11 4.99
N ALA A 583 -27.04 -34.12 3.68
CA ALA A 583 -27.86 -33.35 2.72
C ALA A 583 -29.35 -33.72 2.80
N ASN A 584 -29.67 -35.01 2.97
CA ASN A 584 -31.04 -35.48 3.21
C ASN A 584 -31.62 -35.02 4.55
N ARG A 585 -30.80 -34.88 5.60
CA ARG A 585 -31.23 -34.31 6.89
C ARG A 585 -31.42 -32.81 6.81
N GLU A 586 -30.54 -32.07 6.13
CA GLU A 586 -30.67 -30.63 5.89
C GLU A 586 -31.92 -30.30 5.06
N MET A 587 -32.21 -31.08 4.01
CA MET A 587 -33.42 -30.89 3.19
C MET A 587 -34.69 -31.08 4.03
N LYS A 588 -34.72 -32.13 4.88
CA LYS A 588 -35.84 -32.35 5.83
C LYS A 588 -35.96 -31.23 6.86
N LEU A 589 -34.84 -30.69 7.34
CA LEU A 589 -34.83 -29.59 8.30
C LEU A 589 -35.34 -28.29 7.65
N LYS A 590 -34.97 -28.00 6.40
CA LYS A 590 -35.50 -26.86 5.63
C LYS A 590 -37.02 -26.95 5.46
N VAL A 591 -37.53 -28.08 4.95
CA VAL A 591 -38.98 -28.30 4.78
C VAL A 591 -39.72 -28.21 6.12
N SER A 592 -39.15 -28.76 7.20
CA SER A 592 -39.75 -28.65 8.54
C SER A 592 -39.72 -27.22 9.09
N HIS A 593 -38.72 -26.41 8.74
CA HIS A 593 -38.62 -25.01 9.15
C HIS A 593 -39.58 -24.11 8.34
N GLU A 594 -39.71 -24.35 7.05
CA GLU A 594 -40.69 -23.72 6.16
C GLU A 594 -42.11 -23.98 6.66
N GLN A 595 -42.44 -25.25 6.98
CA GLN A 595 -43.73 -25.62 7.60
C GLN A 595 -43.96 -24.95 8.96
N ALA A 596 -42.92 -24.79 9.78
CA ALA A 596 -43.03 -24.13 11.08
C ALA A 596 -43.26 -22.61 10.95
N GLU A 597 -42.59 -21.94 10.01
CA GLU A 597 -42.82 -20.51 9.75
C GLU A 597 -44.14 -20.26 9.01
N GLU A 598 -44.60 -21.17 8.12
CA GLU A 598 -45.94 -21.09 7.54
C GLU A 598 -47.01 -21.23 8.62
N ALA A 599 -46.93 -22.25 9.48
CA ALA A 599 -47.86 -22.42 10.60
C ALA A 599 -47.82 -21.23 11.57
N ARG A 600 -46.65 -20.64 11.80
CA ARG A 600 -46.47 -19.41 12.61
C ARG A 600 -47.12 -18.19 11.95
N ALA A 601 -47.00 -18.05 10.63
CA ALA A 601 -47.66 -16.98 9.87
C ALA A 601 -49.19 -17.15 9.88
N GLN A 602 -49.70 -18.38 9.69
CA GLN A 602 -51.12 -18.71 9.81
C GLN A 602 -51.65 -18.34 11.22
N VAL A 603 -50.98 -18.79 12.29
CA VAL A 603 -51.34 -18.44 13.67
C VAL A 603 -51.24 -16.92 13.93
N GLN A 604 -50.30 -16.20 13.31
CA GLN A 604 -50.27 -14.73 13.40
C GLN A 604 -51.44 -14.07 12.66
N THR A 605 -51.86 -14.58 11.50
CA THR A 605 -53.05 -14.08 10.80
C THR A 605 -54.34 -14.39 11.57
N GLU A 606 -54.50 -15.60 12.10
CA GLU A 606 -55.62 -15.97 12.97
C GLU A 606 -55.63 -15.14 14.25
N ALA A 607 -54.47 -14.88 14.87
CA ALA A 607 -54.35 -13.97 16.01
C ALA A 607 -54.73 -12.53 15.64
N ALA A 608 -54.38 -12.04 14.45
CA ALA A 608 -54.78 -10.72 13.99
C ALA A 608 -56.29 -10.62 13.70
N GLU A 609 -56.90 -11.67 13.15
CA GLU A 609 -58.34 -11.73 12.88
C GLU A 609 -59.16 -11.93 14.15
N THR A 610 -58.75 -12.82 15.05
CA THR A 610 -59.40 -12.98 16.36
C THR A 610 -59.29 -11.70 17.18
N ASN A 611 -58.14 -11.02 17.23
CA ASN A 611 -58.04 -9.70 17.87
C ASN A 611 -58.94 -8.64 17.21
N ARG A 612 -59.12 -8.66 15.88
CA ARG A 612 -60.11 -7.79 15.20
C ARG A 612 -61.56 -8.13 15.57
N THR A 613 -61.89 -9.41 15.78
CA THR A 613 -63.23 -9.80 16.26
C THR A 613 -63.45 -9.49 17.74
N ILE A 614 -62.42 -9.64 18.58
CA ILE A 614 -62.43 -9.24 19.99
C ILE A 614 -62.65 -7.73 20.09
N ALA A 615 -61.87 -6.91 19.38
CA ALA A 615 -62.06 -5.47 19.37
C ALA A 615 -63.45 -5.04 18.85
N LYS A 616 -64.05 -5.77 17.90
CA LYS A 616 -65.45 -5.55 17.50
C LYS A 616 -66.42 -5.90 18.63
N LEU A 617 -66.27 -7.07 19.25
CA LEU A 617 -67.11 -7.52 20.36
C LEU A 617 -66.96 -6.64 21.61
N GLU A 618 -65.78 -6.08 21.89
CA GLU A 618 -65.55 -5.11 22.96
C GLU A 618 -66.24 -3.77 22.65
N ASN A 619 -66.19 -3.31 21.41
CA ASN A 619 -66.97 -2.14 20.96
C ASN A 619 -68.48 -2.40 21.00
N GLU A 620 -68.95 -3.59 20.62
CA GLU A 620 -70.36 -3.98 20.72
C GLU A 620 -70.83 -4.16 22.17
N VAL A 621 -69.99 -4.70 23.06
CA VAL A 621 -70.28 -4.85 24.49
C VAL A 621 -70.25 -3.50 25.21
N THR A 622 -69.34 -2.59 24.86
CA THR A 622 -69.35 -1.22 25.41
C THR A 622 -70.50 -0.38 24.85
N ALA A 623 -70.86 -0.54 23.57
CA ALA A 623 -72.06 0.05 22.98
C ALA A 623 -73.35 -0.52 23.61
N MET A 624 -73.46 -1.84 23.79
CA MET A 624 -74.60 -2.45 24.50
C MET A 624 -74.62 -2.09 25.98
N SER A 625 -73.48 -1.96 26.65
CA SER A 625 -73.39 -1.53 28.05
C SER A 625 -73.87 -0.09 28.21
N THR A 626 -73.38 0.84 27.38
CA THR A 626 -73.82 2.23 27.40
C THR A 626 -75.28 2.40 26.97
N ALA A 627 -75.75 1.67 25.94
CA ALA A 627 -77.16 1.64 25.55
C ALA A 627 -78.06 1.02 26.63
N THR A 628 -77.60 -0.03 27.33
CA THR A 628 -78.31 -0.63 28.46
C THR A 628 -78.33 0.32 29.65
N GLN A 629 -77.25 1.05 29.92
CA GLN A 629 -77.20 2.05 31.00
C GLN A 629 -78.12 3.25 30.69
N GLN A 630 -78.19 3.70 29.44
CA GLN A 630 -79.19 4.66 28.97
C GLN A 630 -80.63 4.09 29.03
N GLY A 631 -80.81 2.80 28.71
CA GLY A 631 -82.08 2.08 28.86
C GLY A 631 -82.54 1.97 30.31
N VAL A 632 -81.62 1.71 31.24
CA VAL A 632 -81.87 1.71 32.69
C VAL A 632 -82.19 3.12 33.16
N LEU A 633 -81.44 4.16 32.76
CA LEU A 633 -81.74 5.56 33.12
C LEU A 633 -83.10 6.03 32.58
N THR A 634 -83.46 5.68 31.35
CA THR A 634 -84.76 6.06 30.75
C THR A 634 -85.91 5.27 31.35
N THR A 635 -85.77 3.95 31.58
CA THR A 635 -86.80 3.17 32.29
C THR A 635 -86.92 3.53 33.76
N GLN A 636 -85.83 3.93 34.44
CA GLN A 636 -85.86 4.47 35.81
C GLN A 636 -86.53 5.86 35.87
N SER A 637 -86.30 6.71 34.86
CA SER A 637 -87.01 7.98 34.71
C SER A 637 -88.51 7.76 34.46
N GLN A 638 -88.86 6.80 33.60
CA GLN A 638 -90.25 6.38 33.40
C GLN A 638 -90.85 5.73 34.67
N LEU A 639 -90.06 4.99 35.45
CA LEU A 639 -90.50 4.39 36.71
C LEU A 639 -90.82 5.48 37.75
N GLU A 640 -89.94 6.44 37.97
CA GLU A 640 -90.25 7.56 38.89
C GLU A 640 -91.40 8.43 38.36
N SER A 641 -91.48 8.68 37.06
CA SER A 641 -92.60 9.39 36.43
C SER A 641 -93.94 8.67 36.63
N THR A 642 -94.01 7.37 36.34
CA THR A 642 -95.22 6.56 36.56
C THR A 642 -95.54 6.34 38.03
N LYS A 643 -94.54 6.34 38.91
CA LYS A 643 -94.67 6.30 40.38
C LYS A 643 -95.14 7.64 40.97
N ILE A 644 -94.80 8.77 40.34
CA ILE A 644 -95.40 10.09 40.62
C ILE A 644 -96.85 10.10 40.14
N ALA A 645 -97.12 9.69 38.90
CA ALA A 645 -98.48 9.57 38.35
C ALA A 645 -99.35 8.61 39.17
N PHE A 646 -98.79 7.52 39.71
CA PHE A 646 -99.48 6.59 40.60
C PHE A 646 -99.71 7.17 42.01
N LYS A 647 -98.79 7.99 42.55
CA LYS A 647 -99.04 8.77 43.78
C LYS A 647 -100.18 9.77 43.57
N GLU A 648 -100.18 10.49 42.46
CA GLU A 648 -101.29 11.39 42.08
C GLU A 648 -102.60 10.63 41.89
N LEU A 649 -102.59 9.51 41.17
CA LEU A 649 -103.78 8.70 40.93
C LEU A 649 -104.30 8.14 42.26
N ARG A 650 -103.44 7.62 43.12
CA ARG A 650 -103.80 7.17 44.48
C ARG A 650 -104.35 8.31 45.34
N HIS A 651 -103.84 9.53 45.19
CA HIS A 651 -104.40 10.71 45.87
C HIS A 651 -105.78 11.08 45.31
N LYS A 652 -105.97 11.07 43.98
CA LYS A 652 -107.27 11.25 43.32
C LYS A 652 -108.27 10.14 43.72
N THR A 653 -107.83 8.89 43.82
CA THR A 653 -108.64 7.76 44.29
C THR A 653 -108.96 7.88 45.77
N ALA A 654 -108.05 8.37 46.62
CA ALA A 654 -108.34 8.65 48.02
C ALA A 654 -109.40 9.77 48.15
N LEU A 655 -109.25 10.89 47.42
CA LEU A 655 -110.25 11.95 47.38
C LEU A 655 -111.62 11.47 46.86
N LEU A 656 -111.64 10.60 45.85
CA LEU A 656 -112.87 9.95 45.37
C LEU A 656 -113.43 8.94 46.38
N GLN A 657 -112.58 8.23 47.12
CA GLN A 657 -113.00 7.30 48.16
C GLN A 657 -113.59 8.04 49.37
N ASP A 658 -112.99 9.16 49.78
CA ASP A 658 -113.54 10.06 50.80
C ASP A 658 -114.87 10.67 50.34
N ALA A 659 -114.98 11.08 49.07
CA ALA A 659 -116.24 11.57 48.49
C ALA A 659 -117.33 10.49 48.40
N VAL A 660 -116.97 9.25 48.03
CA VAL A 660 -117.89 8.11 48.00
C VAL A 660 -118.25 7.66 49.41
N VAL A 661 -117.35 7.74 50.38
CA VAL A 661 -117.65 7.51 51.81
C VAL A 661 -118.58 8.60 52.33
N ALA A 662 -118.41 9.86 51.94
CA ALA A 662 -119.34 10.94 52.29
C ALA A 662 -120.73 10.72 51.67
N GLN A 663 -120.81 10.32 50.39
CA GLN A 663 -122.07 9.94 49.74
C GLN A 663 -122.70 8.71 50.39
N LEU A 664 -121.92 7.67 50.70
CA LEU A 664 -122.41 6.47 51.38
C LEU A 664 -122.90 6.79 52.80
N THR A 665 -122.21 7.67 53.52
CA THR A 665 -122.65 8.16 54.84
C THR A 665 -123.95 8.96 54.72
N SER A 666 -124.12 9.78 53.67
CA SER A 666 -125.37 10.46 53.37
C SER A 666 -126.50 9.49 53.00
N HIS A 667 -126.23 8.44 52.20
CA HIS A 667 -127.21 7.40 51.90
C HIS A 667 -127.54 6.54 53.15
N ILE A 668 -126.58 6.28 54.03
CA ILE A 668 -126.80 5.61 55.31
C ILE A 668 -127.66 6.49 56.23
N ASP A 669 -127.43 7.80 56.28
CA ASP A 669 -128.27 8.76 57.01
C ASP A 669 -129.70 8.82 56.45
N VAL A 670 -129.87 8.79 55.11
CA VAL A 670 -131.19 8.63 54.45
C VAL A 670 -131.84 7.28 54.80
N ILE A 671 -131.08 6.18 54.85
CA ILE A 671 -131.58 4.85 55.24
C ILE A 671 -131.93 4.80 56.73
N ILE A 672 -131.19 5.49 57.60
CA ILE A 672 -131.49 5.64 59.03
C ILE A 672 -132.79 6.43 59.18
N LYS A 673 -132.95 7.56 58.47
CA LYS A 673 -134.21 8.35 58.47
C LYS A 673 -135.38 7.56 57.91
N ALA A 674 -135.19 6.76 56.86
CA ALA A 674 -136.20 5.84 56.34
C ALA A 674 -136.54 4.71 57.33
N LYS A 675 -135.55 4.18 58.06
CA LYS A 675 -135.75 3.20 59.14
C LYS A 675 -136.47 3.81 60.34
N GLU A 676 -136.18 5.04 60.73
CA GLU A 676 -136.91 5.77 61.78
C GLU A 676 -138.34 6.07 61.35
N HIS A 677 -138.55 6.50 60.09
CA HIS A 677 -139.88 6.67 59.52
C HIS A 677 -140.65 5.34 59.55
N ALA A 678 -140.06 4.24 59.07
CA ALA A 678 -140.68 2.92 59.09
C ALA A 678 -140.94 2.40 60.52
N ALA A 679 -140.03 2.65 61.46
CA ALA A 679 -140.22 2.30 62.88
C ALA A 679 -141.33 3.12 63.54
N ASN A 680 -141.48 4.40 63.17
CA ASN A 680 -142.58 5.24 63.64
C ASN A 680 -143.91 4.88 62.95
N SER A 681 -143.91 4.47 61.68
CA SER A 681 -145.09 3.88 61.02
C SER A 681 -145.49 2.54 61.63
N LEU A 682 -144.53 1.68 62.01
CA LEU A 682 -144.82 0.44 62.73
C LEU A 682 -145.29 0.69 64.16
N ARG A 683 -144.83 1.76 64.82
CA ARG A 683 -145.41 2.24 66.10
C ARG A 683 -146.83 2.74 65.94
N SER A 684 -147.16 3.49 64.88
CA SER A 684 -148.55 3.96 64.67
C SER A 684 -149.48 2.81 64.28
N ILE A 685 -149.03 1.85 63.45
CA ILE A 685 -149.78 0.62 63.15
C ILE A 685 -149.99 -0.22 64.41
N ARG A 686 -148.98 -0.35 65.28
CA ARG A 686 -149.13 -1.03 66.58
C ARG A 686 -150.12 -0.31 67.49
N ALA A 687 -150.05 1.01 67.59
CA ALA A 687 -151.00 1.81 68.37
C ALA A 687 -152.44 1.74 67.82
N PHE A 688 -152.61 1.41 66.54
CA PHE A 688 -153.92 1.15 65.92
C PHE A 688 -154.41 -0.29 66.14
N ALA A 689 -153.50 -1.25 66.33
CA ALA A 689 -153.81 -2.65 66.61
C ALA A 689 -154.09 -2.94 68.10
N GLU A 690 -153.58 -2.10 69.02
CA GLU A 690 -153.87 -2.16 70.47
C GLU A 690 -155.12 -1.33 70.85
N ALA A 691 -156.04 -1.11 69.89
CA ALA A 691 -157.22 -0.25 70.01
C ALA A 691 -158.55 -0.91 69.57
N GLN A 692 -158.65 -2.24 69.70
CA GLN A 692 -159.91 -3.02 69.66
C GLN A 692 -159.99 -3.98 70.85
#